data_AF-A0A3M6V9P7-F1
#
_entry.id   AF-A0A3M6V9P7-F1
#
_cell.length_a   1.000
_cell.length_b   1.000
_cell.length_c   1.000
_cell.angle_alpha   90.00
_cell.angle_beta   90.00
_cell.angle_gamma   90.00
#
_symmetry.space_group_name_H-M   'P 1'
#
loop_
_entity.id
_entity.type
_entity.pdbx_description
1 polymer ?
#
loop_
_entity_poly.entity_id
_entity_poly.type
_entity_poly.pdbx_seq_one_letter_code
_entity_poly.pdbx_strand_id
1 'polypeptide(L)'
;MLDQTRRSHRKLYQVWYDLRNAFGSLPQDLMWRVLRHLGVESRFLNRCQDIYHDSTFVVANAKDGATDPVRQAVGVYQVCPLSPLLFIAALVPLVRRLELLENVGVPLAADVRPCTSAYADDIKVFCDSADGIQRCHGVVKRFLAWTGLRANPAKCASLAVKTGPRGAPVRDESVRLELYGKTITPLGLNESYRYLGVGDGFDHVRHRLQLEPKIQQLKREAVALMQSGLAAWQVVKALKTYVYPKVEYALRHLRPLQSQLQGFDYAVKRGLWHLLRLPQSATTEFFYSPTSGGGLGLQSLVEMHQALQVAHAWQMLHSKDPAIVAVAKTQVCQVVRKRYRLLEDHWQGREDELVRLFMNSELAASPHATALRRSGDIASLWVDVQRIMSVCCISWTNRENADATDPFALRVTHHGQWLDHNTVLRHVKLHMKLRHQTRWKGLVDQGKTVRVHGGLGSKFIMSGAGLSDAEHRFGIQARLNQVDTNSVLKRRRLRANHHCRTPACSSAETLAHVLNHCAPNMDAIRQRHNDALETIGAKIRHALVRSKSGAELRLNQTVPGYTGAALRPDIVVRDVTAKTLVIADLAVTFEDHSPGARHSSLQLSYDHKILKYQPIAAELRQKGWRVQSTAIVYGALGSVQPSNFKAYTETLQLHKSEARQLDLQLSSLCVRASHRIWRGHCRQHRERQGSGAASRATRGSGGTPRRTSQARARRQAGLLTDRALHR
;
A
#
# COMPACT_ATOMS: atom_id res chain seq x y z
N MET A 1 -14.08 -5.49 25.31
CA MET A 1 -14.26 -6.23 26.58
C MET A 1 -13.02 -6.18 27.46
N LEU A 2 -11.92 -6.90 27.18
CA LEU A 2 -10.71 -6.94 28.03
C LEU A 2 -10.15 -5.55 28.41
N ASP A 3 -10.03 -4.64 27.43
CA ASP A 3 -9.61 -3.26 27.66
C ASP A 3 -10.55 -2.51 28.63
N GLN A 4 -11.84 -2.80 28.62
CA GLN A 4 -12.83 -2.19 29.51
C GLN A 4 -12.76 -2.80 30.91
N THR A 5 -12.63 -4.12 31.00
CA THR A 5 -12.42 -4.83 32.27
C THR A 5 -11.19 -4.32 32.99
N ARG A 6 -10.07 -4.13 32.27
CA ARG A 6 -8.85 -3.49 32.81
C ARG A 6 -9.07 -2.06 33.28
N ARG A 7 -9.79 -1.24 32.51
CA ARG A 7 -10.03 0.18 32.82
C ARG A 7 -11.03 0.44 33.95
N SER A 8 -11.93 -0.51 34.19
CA SER A 8 -13.03 -0.39 35.16
C SER A 8 -12.93 -1.40 36.30
N HIS A 9 -11.84 -2.19 36.35
CA HIS A 9 -11.55 -3.20 37.38
C HIS A 9 -12.73 -4.16 37.60
N ARG A 10 -13.43 -4.51 36.51
CA ARG A 10 -14.63 -5.35 36.55
C ARG A 10 -14.26 -6.82 36.62
N LYS A 11 -15.23 -7.64 37.06
CA LYS A 11 -15.16 -9.10 36.94
C LYS A 11 -15.29 -9.51 35.47
N LEU A 12 -14.58 -10.57 35.09
CA LEU A 12 -14.66 -11.15 33.75
C LEU A 12 -14.22 -12.61 33.80
N TYR A 13 -15.07 -13.48 33.26
CA TYR A 13 -14.85 -14.90 33.13
C TYR A 13 -14.99 -15.28 31.67
N GLN A 14 -14.05 -16.08 31.14
CA GLN A 14 -13.99 -16.44 29.73
C GLN A 14 -13.53 -17.89 29.58
N VAL A 15 -14.02 -18.55 28.53
CA VAL A 15 -13.56 -19.88 28.12
C VAL A 15 -13.41 -19.90 26.61
N TRP A 16 -12.27 -20.40 26.14
CA TRP A 16 -12.00 -20.70 24.74
C TRP A 16 -12.06 -22.21 24.54
N TYR A 17 -12.75 -22.65 23.48
CA TYR A 17 -12.88 -24.05 23.11
C TYR A 17 -12.15 -24.32 21.80
N ASP A 18 -11.36 -25.40 21.77
CA ASP A 18 -10.72 -25.95 20.57
C ASP A 18 -11.46 -27.23 20.17
N LEU A 19 -12.18 -27.19 19.05
CA LEU A 19 -12.90 -28.36 18.53
C LEU A 19 -11.94 -29.33 17.83
N ARG A 20 -12.02 -30.62 18.17
CA ARG A 20 -11.20 -31.67 17.57
C ARG A 20 -11.74 -32.02 16.18
N ASN A 21 -10.95 -31.77 15.13
CA ASN A 21 -11.32 -32.09 13.75
C ASN A 21 -12.72 -31.54 13.40
N ALA A 22 -12.98 -30.26 13.68
CA ALA A 22 -14.33 -29.70 13.64
C ALA A 22 -15.06 -29.97 12.31
N PHE A 23 -14.41 -29.66 11.18
CA PHE A 23 -14.98 -29.90 9.85
C PHE A 23 -15.16 -31.39 9.54
N GLY A 24 -14.21 -32.25 9.92
CA GLY A 24 -14.24 -33.68 9.62
C GLY A 24 -15.07 -34.52 10.60
N SER A 25 -15.56 -33.95 11.71
CA SER A 25 -16.34 -34.66 12.74
C SER A 25 -17.79 -34.22 12.83
N LEU A 26 -18.21 -33.26 12.01
CA LEU A 26 -19.58 -32.74 12.02
C LEU A 26 -20.57 -33.79 11.48
N PRO A 27 -21.59 -34.22 12.24
CA PRO A 27 -22.59 -35.15 11.71
C PRO A 27 -23.39 -34.53 10.57
N GLN A 28 -23.55 -35.24 9.46
CA GLN A 28 -24.27 -34.71 8.30
C GLN A 28 -25.76 -34.52 8.59
N ASP A 29 -26.38 -35.45 9.34
CA ASP A 29 -27.78 -35.35 9.74
C ASP A 29 -28.09 -34.11 10.58
N LEU A 30 -27.13 -33.66 11.40
CA LEU A 30 -27.26 -32.41 12.15
C LEU A 30 -27.41 -31.23 11.19
N MET A 31 -26.59 -31.17 10.14
CA MET A 31 -26.67 -30.10 9.14
C MET A 31 -28.06 -30.07 8.50
N TRP A 32 -28.55 -31.23 8.04
CA TRP A 32 -29.85 -31.33 7.38
C TRP A 32 -30.98 -30.96 8.31
N ARG A 33 -30.94 -31.43 9.56
CA ARG A 33 -31.93 -31.09 10.58
C ARG A 33 -31.95 -29.58 10.83
N VAL A 34 -30.79 -28.96 11.01
CA VAL A 34 -30.71 -27.52 11.30
C VAL A 34 -31.18 -26.68 10.12
N LEU A 35 -30.79 -27.02 8.88
CA LEU A 35 -31.25 -26.29 7.69
C LEU A 35 -32.77 -26.34 7.52
N ARG A 36 -33.41 -27.48 7.81
CA ARG A 36 -34.90 -27.57 7.84
C ARG A 36 -35.49 -26.62 8.87
N HIS A 37 -34.93 -26.57 10.08
CA HIS A 37 -35.42 -25.68 11.14
C HIS A 37 -35.16 -24.19 10.82
N LEU A 38 -34.14 -23.88 10.01
CA LEU A 38 -33.89 -22.53 9.51
C LEU A 38 -34.82 -22.13 8.35
N GLY A 39 -35.72 -23.03 7.91
CA GLY A 39 -36.68 -22.74 6.84
C GLY A 39 -36.08 -22.76 5.43
N VAL A 40 -34.94 -23.44 5.24
CA VAL A 40 -34.34 -23.59 3.91
C VAL A 40 -35.26 -24.44 3.01
N GLU A 41 -35.49 -23.99 1.78
CA GLU A 41 -36.38 -24.64 0.83
C GLU A 41 -35.95 -26.10 0.58
N SER A 42 -36.93 -27.03 0.64
CA SER A 42 -36.70 -28.46 0.47
C SER A 42 -35.98 -28.81 -0.84
N ARG A 43 -36.24 -28.09 -1.94
CA ARG A 43 -35.54 -28.32 -3.22
C ARG A 43 -34.05 -28.07 -3.11
N PHE A 44 -33.63 -27.01 -2.43
CA PHE A 44 -32.22 -26.71 -2.22
C PHE A 44 -31.59 -27.70 -1.24
N LEU A 45 -32.30 -28.04 -0.16
CA LEU A 45 -31.84 -29.04 0.81
C LEU A 45 -31.59 -30.40 0.16
N ASN A 46 -32.51 -30.86 -0.69
CA ASN A 46 -32.37 -32.14 -1.40
C ASN A 46 -31.11 -32.14 -2.29
N ARG A 47 -30.80 -31.03 -2.98
CA ARG A 47 -29.54 -30.92 -3.74
C ARG A 47 -28.31 -30.95 -2.84
N CYS A 48 -28.37 -30.32 -1.67
CA CYS A 48 -27.27 -30.38 -0.71
C CYS A 48 -27.07 -31.82 -0.21
N GLN A 49 -28.15 -32.54 0.09
CA GLN A 49 -28.07 -33.93 0.52
C GLN A 49 -27.53 -34.85 -0.58
N ASP A 50 -27.98 -34.66 -1.82
CA ASP A 50 -27.52 -35.41 -2.99
C ASP A 50 -26.00 -35.32 -3.20
N ILE A 51 -25.40 -34.14 -3.02
CA ILE A 51 -23.93 -33.95 -3.07
C ILE A 51 -23.19 -34.85 -2.06
N TYR A 52 -23.80 -35.11 -0.90
CA TYR A 52 -23.21 -35.90 0.18
C TYR A 52 -23.63 -37.37 0.14
N HIS A 53 -24.72 -37.69 -0.55
CA HIS A 53 -25.26 -39.05 -0.65
C HIS A 53 -24.29 -39.96 -1.38
N ASP A 54 -23.89 -41.06 -0.74
CA ASP A 54 -22.90 -42.04 -1.24
C ASP A 54 -21.60 -41.43 -1.80
N SER A 55 -21.27 -40.26 -1.28
CA SER A 55 -20.11 -39.51 -1.68
C SER A 55 -18.83 -40.16 -1.14
N THR A 56 -17.83 -40.28 -2.02
CA THR A 56 -16.54 -40.90 -1.72
C THR A 56 -15.39 -39.96 -2.07
N PHE A 57 -14.23 -40.16 -1.45
CA PHE A 57 -13.00 -39.49 -1.84
C PHE A 57 -11.86 -40.50 -1.95
N VAL A 58 -10.83 -40.11 -2.69
CA VAL A 58 -9.63 -40.93 -2.92
C VAL A 58 -8.43 -40.12 -2.46
N VAL A 59 -7.50 -40.76 -1.76
CA VAL A 59 -6.21 -40.16 -1.38
C VAL A 59 -5.16 -40.71 -2.33
N ALA A 60 -4.39 -39.83 -2.98
CA ALA A 60 -3.34 -40.25 -3.89
C ALA A 60 -2.03 -39.51 -3.62
N ASN A 61 -0.90 -40.21 -3.81
CA ASN A 61 0.42 -39.61 -3.83
C ASN A 61 1.23 -40.10 -5.04
N ALA A 62 2.35 -39.44 -5.36
CA ALA A 62 3.14 -39.75 -6.55
C ALA A 62 3.85 -41.12 -6.52
N LYS A 63 3.91 -41.78 -5.35
CA LYS A 63 4.66 -43.01 -5.12
C LYS A 63 3.77 -44.26 -5.07
N ASP A 64 2.67 -44.18 -4.32
CA ASP A 64 1.83 -45.31 -3.95
C ASP A 64 0.51 -45.36 -4.75
N GLY A 65 0.27 -44.38 -5.63
CA GLY A 65 -0.95 -44.30 -6.42
C GLY A 65 -2.16 -43.83 -5.60
N ALA A 66 -3.36 -44.17 -6.06
CA ALA A 66 -4.64 -43.81 -5.46
C ALA A 66 -5.14 -44.92 -4.51
N THR A 67 -5.74 -44.56 -3.39
CA THR A 67 -6.49 -45.49 -2.55
C THR A 67 -7.77 -45.96 -3.24
N ASP A 68 -8.36 -47.04 -2.75
CA ASP A 68 -9.77 -47.33 -3.03
C ASP A 68 -10.67 -46.16 -2.56
N PRO A 69 -11.85 -45.97 -3.18
CA PRO A 69 -12.80 -44.94 -2.76
C PRO A 69 -13.20 -45.10 -1.28
N VAL A 70 -12.95 -44.06 -0.49
CA VAL A 70 -13.33 -43.99 0.92
C VAL A 70 -14.63 -43.21 1.06
N ARG A 71 -15.66 -43.83 1.63
CA ARG A 71 -16.97 -43.18 1.84
C ARG A 71 -16.88 -42.09 2.92
N GLN A 72 -17.41 -40.91 2.60
CA GLN A 72 -17.47 -39.78 3.53
C GLN A 72 -18.76 -39.83 4.35
N ALA A 73 -18.75 -40.59 5.46
CA ALA A 73 -19.93 -40.73 6.32
C ALA A 73 -20.16 -39.55 7.29
N VAL A 74 -19.11 -38.76 7.58
CA VAL A 74 -19.16 -37.66 8.55
C VAL A 74 -18.33 -36.50 8.06
N GLY A 75 -18.66 -35.30 8.53
CA GLY A 75 -17.95 -34.08 8.22
C GLY A 75 -18.37 -33.46 6.91
N VAL A 76 -17.82 -32.27 6.67
CA VAL A 76 -17.99 -31.51 5.44
C VAL A 76 -16.74 -31.60 4.56
N TYR A 77 -16.91 -31.40 3.26
CA TYR A 77 -15.82 -31.40 2.31
C TYR A 77 -14.92 -30.17 2.49
N GLN A 78 -13.67 -30.38 2.88
CA GLN A 78 -12.70 -29.29 2.87
C GLN A 78 -12.48 -28.81 1.43
N VAL A 79 -12.29 -27.50 1.24
CA VAL A 79 -12.17 -26.84 -0.08
C VAL A 79 -13.49 -26.72 -0.85
N CYS A 80 -14.57 -27.41 -0.46
CA CYS A 80 -15.90 -27.22 -1.07
C CYS A 80 -16.47 -25.82 -0.73
N PRO A 81 -16.92 -25.01 -1.72
CA PRO A 81 -17.44 -23.67 -1.47
C PRO A 81 -18.69 -23.63 -0.56
N LEU A 82 -19.50 -24.69 -0.56
CA LEU A 82 -20.72 -24.79 0.25
C LEU A 82 -20.44 -25.20 1.70
N SER A 83 -19.37 -25.98 1.93
CA SER A 83 -19.07 -26.60 3.22
C SER A 83 -18.87 -25.63 4.39
N PRO A 84 -18.22 -24.45 4.23
CA PRO A 84 -18.13 -23.46 5.29
C PRO A 84 -19.51 -22.97 5.77
N LEU A 85 -20.47 -22.75 4.87
CA LEU A 85 -21.81 -22.31 5.22
C LEU A 85 -22.60 -23.41 5.94
N LEU A 86 -22.48 -24.66 5.48
CA LEU A 86 -23.10 -25.81 6.15
C LEU A 86 -22.55 -26.00 7.57
N PHE A 87 -21.24 -25.86 7.74
CA PHE A 87 -20.60 -25.91 9.05
C PHE A 87 -21.09 -24.80 9.98
N ILE A 88 -21.12 -23.54 9.49
CA ILE A 88 -21.63 -22.40 10.26
C ILE A 88 -23.10 -22.61 10.64
N ALA A 89 -23.94 -23.08 9.71
CA ALA A 89 -25.35 -23.36 9.96
C ALA A 89 -25.51 -24.37 11.10
N ALA A 90 -24.71 -25.44 11.12
CA ALA A 90 -24.78 -26.46 12.16
C ALA A 90 -24.44 -25.96 13.58
N LEU A 91 -23.69 -24.85 13.70
CA LEU A 91 -23.38 -24.21 14.99
C LEU A 91 -24.46 -23.21 15.45
N VAL A 92 -25.41 -22.83 14.59
CA VAL A 92 -26.47 -21.87 14.95
C VAL A 92 -27.25 -22.25 16.20
N PRO A 93 -27.64 -23.53 16.44
CA PRO A 93 -28.36 -23.91 17.66
C PRO A 93 -27.58 -23.62 18.94
N LEU A 94 -26.24 -23.78 18.92
CA LEU A 94 -25.38 -23.45 20.06
C LEU A 94 -25.43 -21.94 20.35
N VAL A 95 -25.22 -21.12 19.32
CA VAL A 95 -25.18 -19.66 19.46
C VAL A 95 -26.54 -19.14 19.93
N ARG A 96 -27.64 -19.59 19.32
CA ARG A 96 -29.01 -19.22 19.75
C ARG A 96 -29.29 -19.64 21.18
N ARG A 97 -28.90 -20.85 21.60
CA ARG A 97 -29.13 -21.30 22.98
C ARG A 97 -28.33 -20.49 24.00
N LEU A 98 -27.15 -20.01 23.63
CA LEU A 98 -26.36 -19.10 24.46
C LEU A 98 -27.00 -17.71 24.56
N GLU A 99 -27.53 -17.18 23.45
CA GLU A 99 -28.24 -15.88 23.39
C GLU A 99 -29.51 -15.86 24.24
N LEU A 100 -30.21 -17.00 24.37
CA LEU A 100 -31.41 -17.13 25.20
C LEU A 100 -31.14 -17.19 26.71
N LEU A 101 -29.89 -17.16 27.17
CA LEU A 101 -29.58 -17.14 28.59
C LEU A 101 -29.83 -15.74 29.17
N GLU A 102 -30.82 -15.61 30.06
CA GLU A 102 -31.13 -14.35 30.73
C GLU A 102 -30.03 -13.94 31.72
N ASN A 103 -29.75 -12.63 31.84
CA ASN A 103 -28.77 -12.07 32.77
C ASN A 103 -27.32 -12.60 32.59
N VAL A 104 -27.00 -13.19 31.45
CA VAL A 104 -25.69 -13.79 31.11
C VAL A 104 -24.97 -12.95 30.07
N GLY A 105 -23.64 -12.92 30.14
CA GLY A 105 -22.79 -12.13 29.26
C GLY A 105 -22.10 -10.96 29.94
N VAL A 106 -21.60 -10.01 29.14
CA VAL A 106 -20.91 -8.81 29.62
C VAL A 106 -21.65 -7.56 29.12
N PRO A 107 -22.02 -6.61 30.00
CA PRO A 107 -22.77 -5.42 29.61
C PRO A 107 -21.81 -4.42 28.97
N LEU A 108 -21.88 -4.29 27.64
CA LEU A 108 -20.98 -3.46 26.85
C LEU A 108 -21.61 -2.11 26.45
N ALA A 109 -22.93 -2.07 26.29
CA ALA A 109 -23.75 -0.86 26.10
C ALA A 109 -25.15 -1.09 26.73
N ALA A 110 -26.01 -0.07 26.69
CA ALA A 110 -27.42 -0.24 27.05
C ALA A 110 -28.03 -1.35 26.17
N ASP A 111 -28.71 -2.31 26.80
CA ASP A 111 -29.36 -3.46 26.15
C ASP A 111 -28.46 -4.38 25.30
N VAL A 112 -27.13 -4.21 25.38
CA VAL A 112 -26.15 -5.03 24.66
C VAL A 112 -25.29 -5.83 25.64
N ARG A 113 -25.65 -7.11 25.79
CA ARG A 113 -25.00 -8.06 26.72
C ARG A 113 -24.59 -9.37 26.03
N PRO A 114 -23.61 -9.35 25.12
CA PRO A 114 -23.14 -10.57 24.47
C PRO A 114 -22.49 -11.52 25.47
N CYS A 115 -22.64 -12.82 25.24
CA CYS A 115 -22.05 -13.90 26.04
C CYS A 115 -21.16 -14.86 25.23
N THR A 116 -21.11 -14.69 23.91
CA THR A 116 -20.41 -15.60 22.99
C THR A 116 -19.78 -14.84 21.81
N SER A 117 -18.70 -15.41 21.29
CA SER A 117 -18.08 -15.06 20.02
C SER A 117 -17.67 -16.36 19.35
N ALA A 118 -18.05 -16.54 18.09
CA ALA A 118 -17.72 -17.72 17.31
C ALA A 118 -17.18 -17.30 15.94
N TYR A 119 -16.09 -17.93 15.52
CA TYR A 119 -15.52 -17.77 14.18
C TYR A 119 -15.18 -19.15 13.63
N ALA A 120 -16.03 -19.67 12.75
CA ALA A 120 -16.00 -21.08 12.38
C ALA A 120 -15.96 -21.96 13.66
N ASP A 121 -14.91 -22.76 13.85
CA ASP A 121 -14.73 -23.69 14.97
C ASP A 121 -14.14 -23.05 16.24
N ASP A 122 -13.57 -21.85 16.14
CA ASP A 122 -13.10 -21.08 17.28
C ASP A 122 -14.31 -20.54 18.07
N ILE A 123 -14.64 -21.18 19.20
CA ILE A 123 -15.76 -20.78 20.06
C ILE A 123 -15.22 -20.19 21.36
N LYS A 124 -15.75 -19.02 21.72
CA LYS A 124 -15.42 -18.31 22.96
C LYS A 124 -16.70 -17.88 23.67
N VAL A 125 -16.82 -18.20 24.96
CA VAL A 125 -17.90 -17.69 25.82
C VAL A 125 -17.34 -16.81 26.91
N PHE A 126 -18.11 -15.82 27.35
CA PHE A 126 -17.65 -14.83 28.33
C PHE A 126 -18.80 -14.21 29.14
N CYS A 127 -18.55 -13.91 30.41
CA CYS A 127 -19.53 -13.36 31.36
C CYS A 127 -18.86 -12.44 32.39
N ASP A 128 -19.64 -11.57 33.03
CA ASP A 128 -19.20 -10.75 34.18
C ASP A 128 -19.42 -11.45 35.55
N SER A 129 -19.98 -12.66 35.57
CA SER A 129 -20.27 -13.44 36.77
C SER A 129 -19.82 -14.91 36.67
N ALA A 130 -19.53 -15.52 37.83
CA ALA A 130 -19.15 -16.93 37.94
C ALA A 130 -20.31 -17.88 37.58
N ASP A 131 -21.53 -17.59 38.06
CA ASP A 131 -22.75 -18.32 37.68
C ASP A 131 -22.98 -18.27 36.16
N GLY A 132 -22.85 -17.08 35.58
CA GLY A 132 -23.08 -16.90 34.15
C GLY A 132 -22.13 -17.72 33.29
N ILE A 133 -20.82 -17.74 33.63
CA ILE A 133 -19.86 -18.53 32.85
C ILE A 133 -20.10 -20.04 33.01
N GLN A 134 -20.52 -20.51 34.20
CA GLN A 134 -20.87 -21.90 34.44
C GLN A 134 -22.08 -22.32 33.61
N ARG A 135 -23.10 -21.46 33.51
CA ARG A 135 -24.28 -21.68 32.66
C ARG A 135 -23.94 -21.71 31.17
N CYS A 136 -23.13 -20.76 30.67
CA CYS A 136 -22.62 -20.78 29.30
C CYS A 136 -21.84 -22.08 29.01
N HIS A 137 -20.92 -22.45 29.91
CA HIS A 137 -20.14 -23.67 29.79
C HIS A 137 -21.03 -24.93 29.78
N GLY A 138 -22.07 -24.96 30.62
CA GLY A 138 -23.07 -26.02 30.63
C GLY A 138 -23.83 -26.16 29.31
N VAL A 139 -24.18 -25.05 28.65
CA VAL A 139 -24.77 -25.07 27.30
C VAL A 139 -23.81 -25.68 26.28
N VAL A 140 -22.54 -25.25 26.28
CA VAL A 140 -21.52 -25.81 25.37
C VAL A 140 -21.33 -27.31 25.60
N LYS A 141 -21.23 -27.77 26.86
CA LYS A 141 -21.13 -29.20 27.19
C LYS A 141 -22.31 -30.01 26.65
N ARG A 142 -23.54 -29.53 26.87
CA ARG A 142 -24.75 -30.21 26.36
C ARG A 142 -24.79 -30.25 24.83
N PHE A 143 -24.37 -29.17 24.17
CA PHE A 143 -24.30 -29.14 22.71
C PHE A 143 -23.27 -30.13 22.16
N LEU A 144 -22.07 -30.19 22.74
CA LEU A 144 -21.05 -31.18 22.36
C LEU A 144 -21.54 -32.61 22.57
N ALA A 145 -22.23 -32.88 23.69
CA ALA A 145 -22.83 -34.18 23.97
C ALA A 145 -23.95 -34.53 22.97
N TRP A 146 -24.82 -33.58 22.65
CA TRP A 146 -25.94 -33.77 21.72
C TRP A 146 -25.50 -34.01 20.28
N THR A 147 -24.50 -33.27 19.82
CA THR A 147 -24.02 -33.32 18.43
C THR A 147 -22.95 -34.37 18.19
N GLY A 148 -22.34 -34.93 19.23
CA GLY A 148 -21.18 -35.81 19.09
C GLY A 148 -19.87 -35.10 18.71
N LEU A 149 -19.91 -33.77 18.47
CA LEU A 149 -18.70 -32.96 18.34
C LEU A 149 -17.88 -33.04 19.62
N ARG A 150 -16.56 -33.10 19.49
CA ARG A 150 -15.63 -33.17 20.63
C ARG A 150 -14.71 -31.96 20.65
N ALA A 151 -14.52 -31.37 21.82
CA ALA A 151 -13.43 -30.42 22.05
C ALA A 151 -12.19 -31.12 22.59
N ASN A 152 -11.03 -30.47 22.52
CA ASN A 152 -9.79 -30.93 23.12
C ASN A 152 -9.51 -30.18 24.44
N PRO A 153 -9.79 -30.76 25.62
CA PRO A 153 -9.62 -30.07 26.91
C PRO A 153 -8.22 -29.51 27.13
N ALA A 154 -7.18 -30.15 26.60
CA ALA A 154 -5.79 -29.71 26.75
C ALA A 154 -5.45 -28.47 25.89
N LYS A 155 -6.27 -28.18 24.87
CA LYS A 155 -6.17 -26.97 24.07
C LYS A 155 -7.24 -25.93 24.44
N CYS A 156 -8.28 -26.31 25.17
CA CYS A 156 -9.19 -25.34 25.77
C CYS A 156 -8.50 -24.56 26.89
N ALA A 157 -8.91 -23.32 27.11
CA ALA A 157 -8.41 -22.49 28.19
C ALA A 157 -9.52 -21.69 28.85
N SER A 158 -9.33 -21.31 30.11
CA SER A 158 -10.24 -20.41 30.84
C SER A 158 -9.48 -19.25 31.46
N LEU A 159 -10.12 -18.09 31.59
CA LEU A 159 -9.58 -16.93 32.28
C LEU A 159 -10.65 -16.36 33.20
N ALA A 160 -10.38 -16.29 34.50
CA ALA A 160 -11.28 -15.79 35.52
C ALA A 160 -10.61 -14.64 36.28
N VAL A 161 -11.21 -13.45 36.21
CA VAL A 161 -10.70 -12.21 36.80
C VAL A 161 -11.75 -11.62 37.72
N LYS A 162 -11.33 -11.25 38.94
CA LYS A 162 -12.15 -10.52 39.91
C LYS A 162 -11.42 -9.30 40.46
N THR A 163 -12.14 -8.43 41.13
CA THR A 163 -11.58 -7.31 41.89
C THR A 163 -11.08 -7.83 43.24
N GLY A 164 -9.79 -7.66 43.52
CA GLY A 164 -9.19 -8.04 44.79
C GLY A 164 -9.48 -7.03 45.91
N PRO A 165 -9.08 -7.34 47.17
CA PRO A 165 -9.39 -6.51 48.34
C PRO A 165 -8.84 -5.08 48.24
N ARG A 166 -7.71 -4.90 47.56
CA ARG A 166 -7.05 -3.60 47.33
C ARG A 166 -7.53 -2.89 46.04
N GLY A 167 -8.64 -3.35 45.45
CA GLY A 167 -9.20 -2.81 44.21
C GLY A 167 -8.47 -3.24 42.93
N ALA A 168 -7.32 -3.90 43.01
CA ALA A 168 -6.57 -4.39 41.84
C ALA A 168 -7.21 -5.66 41.23
N PRO A 169 -7.10 -5.88 39.91
CA PRO A 169 -7.53 -7.13 39.29
C PRO A 169 -6.69 -8.31 39.79
N VAL A 170 -7.35 -9.37 40.25
CA VAL A 170 -6.73 -10.64 40.67
C VAL A 170 -7.40 -11.80 39.96
N ARG A 171 -6.69 -12.92 39.87
CA ARG A 171 -7.27 -14.17 39.35
C ARG A 171 -8.34 -14.68 40.33
N ASP A 172 -9.43 -15.22 39.79
CA ASP A 172 -10.40 -15.94 40.59
C ASP A 172 -10.17 -17.45 40.51
N GLU A 173 -9.76 -18.05 41.62
CA GLU A 173 -9.47 -19.48 41.72
C GLU A 173 -10.70 -20.33 42.08
N SER A 174 -11.82 -19.68 42.45
CA SER A 174 -13.06 -20.35 42.83
C SER A 174 -13.79 -21.01 41.65
N VAL A 175 -13.52 -20.54 40.42
CA VAL A 175 -14.16 -21.07 39.21
C VAL A 175 -13.25 -22.11 38.57
N ARG A 176 -13.64 -23.39 38.68
CA ARG A 176 -13.01 -24.51 37.98
C ARG A 176 -14.02 -25.12 37.02
N LEU A 177 -13.64 -25.21 35.75
CA LEU A 177 -14.50 -25.72 34.68
C LEU A 177 -13.90 -27.01 34.13
N GLU A 178 -14.77 -27.97 33.81
CA GLU A 178 -14.37 -29.31 33.42
C GLU A 178 -15.10 -29.79 32.18
N LEU A 179 -14.31 -30.38 31.26
CA LEU A 179 -14.79 -30.97 30.04
C LEU A 179 -14.30 -32.42 29.94
N TYR A 180 -15.24 -33.37 29.82
CA TYR A 180 -14.97 -34.81 29.82
C TYR A 180 -14.18 -35.31 31.04
N GLY A 181 -14.51 -34.80 32.23
CA GLY A 181 -13.81 -35.15 33.49
C GLY A 181 -12.38 -34.59 33.59
N LYS A 182 -11.97 -33.72 32.67
CA LYS A 182 -10.68 -33.04 32.70
C LYS A 182 -10.87 -31.55 32.95
N THR A 183 -10.10 -30.99 33.87
CA THR A 183 -10.10 -29.54 34.13
C THR A 183 -9.58 -28.79 32.91
N ILE A 184 -10.29 -27.74 32.50
CA ILE A 184 -9.85 -26.82 31.45
C ILE A 184 -8.72 -25.96 32.01
N THR A 185 -7.61 -25.83 31.28
CA THR A 185 -6.43 -25.10 31.72
C THR A 185 -6.77 -23.64 32.09
N PRO A 186 -6.60 -23.23 33.37
CA PRO A 186 -6.91 -21.88 33.79
C PRO A 186 -5.69 -20.97 33.66
N LEU A 187 -5.81 -19.94 32.82
CA LEU A 187 -4.76 -18.97 32.52
C LEU A 187 -4.55 -17.97 33.66
N GLY A 188 -3.29 -17.62 33.90
CA GLY A 188 -2.88 -16.49 34.73
C GLY A 188 -3.12 -15.14 34.05
N LEU A 189 -3.06 -14.06 34.83
CA LEU A 189 -3.25 -12.69 34.30
C LEU A 189 -2.16 -12.28 33.29
N ASN A 190 -0.99 -12.91 33.36
CA ASN A 190 0.15 -12.66 32.47
C ASN A 190 0.21 -13.61 31.27
N GLU A 191 -0.77 -14.51 31.14
CA GLU A 191 -0.88 -15.48 30.06
C GLU A 191 -1.94 -15.05 29.05
N SER A 192 -1.90 -15.65 27.87
CA SER A 192 -2.82 -15.36 26.78
C SER A 192 -3.15 -16.62 26.01
N TYR A 193 -4.39 -16.73 25.54
CA TYR A 193 -4.81 -17.78 24.62
C TYR A 193 -4.60 -17.31 23.17
N ARG A 194 -4.06 -18.16 22.28
CA ARG A 194 -3.93 -17.78 20.86
C ARG A 194 -5.29 -17.92 20.17
N TYR A 195 -5.99 -16.80 20.02
CA TYR A 195 -7.30 -16.71 19.38
C TYR A 195 -7.19 -15.96 18.05
N LEU A 196 -7.65 -16.57 16.95
CA LEU A 196 -7.58 -15.97 15.60
C LEU A 196 -6.16 -15.47 15.21
N GLY A 197 -5.13 -16.18 15.68
CA GLY A 197 -3.74 -15.84 15.38
C GLY A 197 -3.11 -14.78 16.28
N VAL A 198 -3.85 -14.24 17.26
CA VAL A 198 -3.39 -13.22 18.21
C VAL A 198 -3.54 -13.73 19.65
N GLY A 199 -2.62 -13.40 20.54
CA GLY A 199 -2.73 -13.69 21.96
C GLY A 199 -3.80 -12.82 22.61
N ASP A 200 -4.90 -13.45 23.04
CA ASP A 200 -6.04 -12.88 23.74
C ASP A 200 -5.89 -13.17 25.25
N GLY A 201 -5.56 -12.14 26.03
CA GLY A 201 -5.18 -12.27 27.44
C GLY A 201 -5.31 -10.97 28.24
N PHE A 202 -5.15 -11.04 29.56
CA PHE A 202 -5.38 -9.88 30.43
C PHE A 202 -4.22 -8.88 30.41
N ASP A 203 -2.97 -9.34 30.39
CA ASP A 203 -1.77 -8.47 30.38
C ASP A 203 -1.63 -7.66 29.08
N HIS A 204 -1.81 -6.35 29.22
CA HIS A 204 -1.71 -5.41 28.12
C HIS A 204 -0.29 -5.28 27.58
N VAL A 205 0.74 -5.40 28.40
CA VAL A 205 2.15 -5.22 27.99
C VAL A 205 2.57 -6.38 27.10
N ARG A 206 2.38 -7.63 27.55
CA ARG A 206 2.66 -8.83 26.74
C ARG A 206 1.82 -8.84 25.46
N HIS A 207 0.57 -8.37 25.53
CA HIS A 207 -0.28 -8.21 24.36
C HIS A 207 0.26 -7.18 23.35
N ARG A 208 1.00 -6.15 23.77
CA ARG A 208 1.67 -5.22 22.83
C ARG A 208 2.95 -5.82 22.23
N LEU A 209 3.69 -6.62 23.02
CA LEU A 209 4.99 -7.17 22.63
C LEU A 209 4.90 -8.43 21.75
N GLN A 210 3.74 -9.09 21.70
CA GLN A 210 3.56 -10.33 20.94
C GLN A 210 3.90 -10.24 19.44
N LEU A 211 3.87 -9.03 18.86
CA LEU A 211 4.18 -8.82 17.45
C LEU A 211 5.68 -8.75 17.17
N GLU A 212 6.53 -8.58 18.19
CA GLU A 212 7.97 -8.42 18.05
C GLU A 212 8.63 -9.58 17.28
N PRO A 213 8.40 -10.87 17.63
CA PRO A 213 9.03 -11.97 16.91
C PRO A 213 8.62 -12.01 15.44
N LYS A 214 7.36 -11.64 15.15
CA LYS A 214 6.84 -11.58 13.79
C LYS A 214 7.46 -10.45 13.00
N ILE A 215 7.62 -9.26 13.59
CA ILE A 215 8.31 -8.12 12.96
C ILE A 215 9.77 -8.48 12.68
N GLN A 216 10.46 -9.15 13.60
CA GLN A 216 11.84 -9.60 13.38
C GLN A 216 11.93 -10.68 12.28
N GLN A 217 10.95 -11.58 12.19
CA GLN A 217 10.85 -12.50 11.05
C GLN A 217 10.69 -11.73 9.73
N LEU A 218 9.75 -10.77 9.65
CA LEU A 218 9.53 -9.98 8.45
C LEU A 218 10.75 -9.13 8.06
N LYS A 219 11.46 -8.59 9.05
CA LYS A 219 12.72 -7.88 8.82
C LYS A 219 13.75 -8.78 8.16
N ARG A 220 13.91 -10.03 8.63
CA ARG A 220 14.80 -11.03 8.01
C ARG A 220 14.37 -11.37 6.59
N GLU A 221 13.08 -11.59 6.36
CA GLU A 221 12.53 -11.82 5.01
C GLU A 221 12.78 -10.63 4.06
N ALA A 222 12.57 -9.40 4.53
CA ALA A 222 12.81 -8.20 3.75
C ALA A 222 14.29 -8.04 3.38
N VAL A 223 15.21 -8.30 4.32
CA VAL A 223 16.66 -8.28 4.05
C VAL A 223 17.06 -9.37 3.06
N ALA A 224 16.53 -10.59 3.22
CA ALA A 224 16.78 -11.69 2.29
C ALA A 224 16.31 -11.36 0.86
N LEU A 225 15.12 -10.73 0.71
CA LEU A 225 14.65 -10.25 -0.58
C LEU A 225 15.59 -9.23 -1.20
N MET A 226 16.15 -8.32 -0.41
CA MET A 226 17.10 -7.31 -0.90
C MET A 226 18.46 -7.90 -1.29
N GLN A 227 18.81 -9.07 -0.77
CA GLN A 227 20.04 -9.81 -1.07
C GLN A 227 19.85 -10.89 -2.14
N SER A 228 18.64 -11.13 -2.61
CA SER A 228 18.29 -12.22 -3.53
C SER A 228 18.81 -12.08 -4.97
N GLY A 229 19.39 -10.92 -5.32
CA GLY A 229 19.80 -10.61 -6.70
C GLY A 229 18.64 -10.15 -7.61
N LEU A 230 17.40 -10.11 -7.09
CA LEU A 230 16.26 -9.54 -7.81
C LEU A 230 16.45 -8.05 -8.10
N ALA A 231 15.88 -7.62 -9.24
CA ALA A 231 15.88 -6.22 -9.61
C ALA A 231 15.11 -5.36 -8.58
N ALA A 232 15.47 -4.08 -8.47
CA ALA A 232 14.95 -3.22 -7.41
C ALA A 232 13.40 -3.12 -7.40
N TRP A 233 12.78 -3.06 -8.58
CA TRP A 233 11.31 -3.04 -8.68
C TRP A 233 10.66 -4.39 -8.33
N GLN A 234 11.33 -5.51 -8.60
CA GLN A 234 10.88 -6.84 -8.21
C GLN A 234 10.91 -7.00 -6.68
N VAL A 235 11.97 -6.52 -6.02
CA VAL A 235 12.07 -6.48 -4.55
C VAL A 235 10.94 -5.64 -3.96
N VAL A 236 10.71 -4.42 -4.47
CA VAL A 236 9.62 -3.55 -4.00
C VAL A 236 8.25 -4.22 -4.20
N LYS A 237 8.04 -4.90 -5.33
CA LYS A 237 6.81 -5.66 -5.58
C LYS A 237 6.66 -6.82 -4.58
N ALA A 238 7.72 -7.60 -4.35
CA ALA A 238 7.71 -8.73 -3.42
C ALA A 238 7.44 -8.29 -1.98
N LEU A 239 8.03 -7.18 -1.52
CA LEU A 239 7.74 -6.61 -0.21
C LEU A 239 6.25 -6.31 -0.05
N LYS A 240 5.65 -5.62 -1.02
CA LYS A 240 4.23 -5.23 -0.99
C LYS A 240 3.28 -6.43 -1.07
N THR A 241 3.64 -7.47 -1.81
CA THR A 241 2.78 -8.63 -2.05
C THR A 241 2.91 -9.70 -0.98
N TYR A 242 4.11 -9.91 -0.42
CA TYR A 242 4.38 -11.05 0.46
C TYR A 242 4.79 -10.69 1.89
N VAL A 243 5.38 -9.51 2.13
CA VAL A 243 5.89 -9.14 3.46
C VAL A 243 4.88 -8.30 4.22
N TYR A 244 4.47 -7.15 3.67
CA TYR A 244 3.53 -6.24 4.33
C TYR A 244 2.19 -6.88 4.71
N PRO A 245 1.52 -7.69 3.86
CA PRO A 245 0.22 -8.27 4.20
C PRO A 245 0.25 -9.20 5.43
N LYS A 246 1.40 -9.82 5.74
CA LYS A 246 1.55 -10.76 6.87
C LYS A 246 1.35 -10.12 8.25
N VAL A 247 1.46 -8.80 8.37
CA VAL A 247 1.25 -8.07 9.64
C VAL A 247 -0.01 -7.21 9.64
N GLU A 248 -0.67 -7.01 8.50
CA GLU A 248 -1.83 -6.12 8.41
C GLU A 248 -2.96 -6.53 9.35
N TYR A 249 -3.29 -7.82 9.40
CA TYR A 249 -4.29 -8.35 10.34
C TYR A 249 -3.91 -8.10 11.80
N ALA A 250 -2.66 -8.39 12.17
CA ALA A 250 -2.19 -8.21 13.54
C ALA A 250 -2.16 -6.73 13.94
N LEU A 251 -1.72 -5.82 13.07
CA LEU A 251 -1.70 -4.37 13.30
C LEU A 251 -3.10 -3.76 13.43
N ARG A 252 -4.16 -4.44 12.98
CA ARG A 252 -5.54 -3.98 13.22
C ARG A 252 -5.96 -4.23 14.67
N HIS A 253 -5.59 -5.37 15.23
CA HIS A 253 -6.07 -5.82 16.55
C HIS A 253 -5.08 -5.52 17.69
N LEU A 254 -3.82 -5.26 17.35
CA LEU A 254 -2.74 -4.97 18.30
C LEU A 254 -2.36 -3.50 18.30
N ARG A 255 -1.89 -3.03 19.46
CA ARG A 255 -1.28 -1.70 19.64
C ARG A 255 0.21 -1.85 19.95
N PRO A 256 1.04 -2.28 18.99
CA PRO A 256 2.48 -2.46 19.20
C PRO A 256 3.16 -1.13 19.56
N LEU A 257 4.35 -1.21 20.14
CA LEU A 257 5.15 -0.02 20.39
C LEU A 257 5.62 0.57 19.06
N GLN A 258 5.54 1.89 18.94
CA GLN A 258 5.95 2.59 17.72
C GLN A 258 7.42 2.32 17.36
N SER A 259 8.30 2.19 18.36
CA SER A 259 9.73 1.86 18.17
C SER A 259 9.95 0.53 17.43
N GLN A 260 9.09 -0.47 17.67
CA GLN A 260 9.16 -1.79 17.02
C GLN A 260 8.86 -1.66 15.52
N LEU A 261 7.81 -0.90 15.18
CA LEU A 261 7.43 -0.64 13.78
C LEU A 261 8.50 0.19 13.06
N GLN A 262 9.06 1.20 13.73
CA GLN A 262 10.13 2.03 13.19
C GLN A 262 11.41 1.24 12.89
N GLY A 263 11.73 0.23 13.72
CA GLY A 263 12.88 -0.65 13.48
C GLY A 263 12.79 -1.41 12.15
N PHE A 264 11.59 -1.86 11.77
CA PHE A 264 11.34 -2.48 10.47
C PHE A 264 11.41 -1.45 9.34
N ASP A 265 10.74 -0.30 9.48
CA ASP A 265 10.74 0.75 8.46
C ASP A 265 12.15 1.24 8.15
N TYR A 266 13.00 1.41 9.18
CA TYR A 266 14.40 1.76 9.02
C TYR A 266 15.18 0.71 8.23
N ALA A 267 14.98 -0.58 8.52
CA ALA A 267 15.65 -1.67 7.82
C ALA A 267 15.25 -1.72 6.34
N VAL A 268 13.95 -1.61 6.04
CA VAL A 268 13.45 -1.58 4.66
C VAL A 268 13.98 -0.36 3.91
N LYS A 269 13.88 0.83 4.51
CA LYS A 269 14.42 2.06 3.94
C LYS A 269 15.91 1.92 3.63
N ARG A 270 16.71 1.49 4.61
CA ARG A 270 18.18 1.37 4.47
C ARG A 270 18.57 0.38 3.37
N GLY A 271 17.91 -0.78 3.31
CA GLY A 271 18.20 -1.77 2.30
C GLY A 271 17.80 -1.32 0.89
N LEU A 272 16.64 -0.68 0.72
CA LEU A 272 16.26 -0.08 -0.56
C LEU A 272 17.17 1.08 -0.97
N TRP A 273 17.64 1.87 -0.01
CA TRP A 273 18.61 2.93 -0.24
C TRP A 273 19.89 2.40 -0.89
N HIS A 274 20.40 1.27 -0.39
CA HIS A 274 21.58 0.60 -0.94
C HIS A 274 21.28 -0.02 -2.31
N LEU A 275 20.16 -0.72 -2.45
CA LEU A 275 19.74 -1.37 -3.69
C LEU A 275 19.58 -0.37 -4.85
N LEU A 276 19.04 0.82 -4.57
CA LEU A 276 18.87 1.93 -5.51
C LEU A 276 20.09 2.84 -5.62
N ARG A 277 21.14 2.60 -4.82
CA ARG A 277 22.38 3.40 -4.76
C ARG A 277 22.12 4.90 -4.52
N LEU A 278 21.17 5.24 -3.66
CA LEU A 278 20.83 6.64 -3.40
C LEU A 278 21.89 7.31 -2.51
N PRO A 279 22.22 8.60 -2.71
CA PRO A 279 23.08 9.36 -1.79
C PRO A 279 22.29 9.74 -0.53
N GLN A 280 22.99 10.05 0.58
CA GLN A 280 22.35 10.48 1.85
C GLN A 280 21.46 11.72 1.71
N SER A 281 21.71 12.57 0.71
CA SER A 281 20.92 13.76 0.39
C SER A 281 19.55 13.45 -0.23
N ALA A 282 19.29 12.22 -0.69
CA ALA A 282 18.02 11.87 -1.33
C ALA A 282 16.84 11.98 -0.34
N THR A 283 15.69 12.44 -0.81
CA THR A 283 14.49 12.52 0.03
C THR A 283 13.92 11.15 0.38
N THR A 284 13.42 11.01 1.61
CA THR A 284 12.68 9.83 2.05
C THR A 284 11.24 9.78 1.54
N GLU A 285 10.68 10.94 1.18
CA GLU A 285 9.28 11.05 0.77
C GLU A 285 8.97 10.21 -0.48
N PHE A 286 9.98 9.98 -1.33
CA PHE A 286 9.90 9.12 -2.51
C PHE A 286 9.47 7.67 -2.21
N PHE A 287 9.95 7.09 -1.11
CA PHE A 287 9.64 5.70 -0.76
C PHE A 287 8.15 5.49 -0.49
N TYR A 288 7.51 6.49 0.13
CA TYR A 288 6.14 6.41 0.63
C TYR A 288 5.11 7.12 -0.26
N SER A 289 5.58 8.00 -1.16
CA SER A 289 4.72 8.64 -2.18
C SER A 289 4.07 7.62 -3.12
N PRO A 290 2.84 7.84 -3.62
CA PRO A 290 2.14 6.88 -4.45
C PRO A 290 2.84 6.68 -5.78
N THR A 291 2.71 5.49 -6.37
CA THR A 291 3.33 5.21 -7.67
C THR A 291 2.70 6.00 -8.81
N SER A 292 1.41 6.30 -8.73
CA SER A 292 0.75 7.24 -9.66
C SER A 292 1.41 8.61 -9.65
N GLY A 293 2.12 8.97 -8.58
CA GLY A 293 2.85 10.21 -8.39
C GLY A 293 4.36 10.11 -8.56
N GLY A 294 4.88 8.98 -9.07
CA GLY A 294 6.32 8.76 -9.26
C GLY A 294 7.07 8.25 -8.04
N GLY A 295 6.40 7.87 -6.95
CA GLY A 295 7.03 7.25 -5.77
C GLY A 295 7.05 5.72 -5.81
N LEU A 296 7.73 5.09 -4.84
CA LEU A 296 7.70 3.62 -4.71
C LEU A 296 6.38 3.12 -4.15
N GLY A 297 5.58 3.93 -3.47
CA GLY A 297 4.26 3.58 -2.95
C GLY A 297 4.27 2.56 -1.82
N LEU A 298 5.35 2.49 -1.04
CA LEU A 298 5.40 1.73 0.21
C LEU A 298 4.52 2.41 1.27
N GLN A 299 4.20 1.68 2.33
CA GLN A 299 3.54 2.25 3.51
C GLN A 299 4.46 1.95 4.69
N SER A 300 4.85 2.98 5.44
CA SER A 300 5.50 2.75 6.74
C SER A 300 4.58 1.88 7.61
N LEU A 301 5.13 0.93 8.38
CA LEU A 301 4.33 0.14 9.31
C LEU A 301 3.67 1.01 10.38
N VAL A 302 4.31 2.11 10.79
CA VAL A 302 3.71 3.10 11.69
C VAL A 302 2.44 3.67 11.07
N GLU A 303 2.53 4.17 9.84
CA GLU A 303 1.37 4.74 9.14
C GLU A 303 0.33 3.67 8.75
N MET A 304 0.76 2.45 8.44
CA MET A 304 -0.15 1.34 8.19
C MET A 304 -0.98 1.02 9.42
N HIS A 305 -0.35 0.93 10.59
CA HIS A 305 -1.04 0.77 11.86
C HIS A 305 -2.02 1.94 12.09
N GLN A 306 -1.58 3.18 11.92
CA GLN A 306 -2.44 4.35 12.07
C GLN A 306 -3.67 4.32 11.14
N ALA A 307 -3.47 3.99 9.86
CA ALA A 307 -4.55 3.88 8.88
C ALA A 307 -5.53 2.75 9.24
N LEU A 308 -5.03 1.63 9.75
CA LEU A 308 -5.86 0.51 10.22
C LEU A 308 -6.68 0.90 11.45
N GLN A 309 -6.11 1.62 12.42
CA GLN A 309 -6.84 2.07 13.61
C GLN A 309 -7.95 3.07 13.23
N VAL A 310 -7.67 4.04 12.35
CA VAL A 310 -8.67 4.99 11.85
C VAL A 310 -9.81 4.28 11.12
N ALA A 311 -9.47 3.38 10.19
CA ALA A 311 -10.46 2.61 9.45
C ALA A 311 -11.28 1.71 10.38
N HIS A 312 -10.65 1.03 11.34
CA HIS A 312 -11.33 0.14 12.27
C HIS A 312 -12.30 0.89 13.18
N ALA A 313 -11.88 2.02 13.75
CA ALA A 313 -12.75 2.87 14.56
C ALA A 313 -13.95 3.39 13.77
N TRP A 314 -13.73 3.83 12.53
CA TRP A 314 -14.82 4.25 11.64
C TRP A 314 -15.77 3.07 11.35
N GLN A 315 -15.26 1.90 11.00
CA GLN A 315 -16.07 0.71 10.72
C GLN A 315 -16.90 0.25 11.93
N MET A 316 -16.38 0.40 13.15
CA MET A 316 -17.15 0.09 14.36
C MET A 316 -18.34 1.04 14.56
N LEU A 317 -18.14 2.33 14.33
CA LEU A 317 -19.19 3.34 14.49
C LEU A 317 -20.25 3.30 13.38
N HIS A 318 -19.90 2.71 12.23
CA HIS A 318 -20.77 2.60 11.05
C HIS A 318 -21.15 1.14 10.75
N SER A 319 -21.02 0.25 11.72
CA SER A 319 -21.34 -1.17 11.55
C SER A 319 -22.80 -1.35 11.13
N LYS A 320 -23.07 -2.38 10.32
CA LYS A 320 -24.45 -2.80 10.01
C LYS A 320 -25.17 -3.40 11.22
N ASP A 321 -24.41 -3.81 12.23
CA ASP A 321 -24.92 -4.34 13.49
C ASP A 321 -25.10 -3.19 14.51
N PRO A 322 -26.35 -2.84 14.89
CA PRO A 322 -26.63 -1.77 15.85
C PRO A 322 -25.97 -2.01 17.22
N ALA A 323 -25.78 -3.27 17.63
CA ALA A 323 -25.13 -3.59 18.89
C ALA A 323 -23.65 -3.17 18.87
N ILE A 324 -22.96 -3.37 17.75
CA ILE A 324 -21.57 -2.93 17.58
C ILE A 324 -21.49 -1.40 17.62
N VAL A 325 -22.42 -0.70 16.95
CA VAL A 325 -22.48 0.77 16.96
C VAL A 325 -22.70 1.29 18.37
N ALA A 326 -23.68 0.74 19.10
CA ALA A 326 -23.98 1.11 20.48
C ALA A 326 -22.77 0.91 21.41
N VAL A 327 -22.06 -0.22 21.27
CA VAL A 327 -20.83 -0.51 22.03
C VAL A 327 -19.72 0.48 21.69
N ALA A 328 -19.54 0.81 20.41
CA ALA A 328 -18.53 1.76 19.97
C ALA A 328 -18.80 3.16 20.55
N LYS A 329 -20.04 3.68 20.40
CA LYS A 329 -20.48 4.97 20.96
C LYS A 329 -20.30 5.00 22.48
N THR A 330 -20.77 3.96 23.18
CA THR A 330 -20.61 3.84 24.64
C THR A 330 -19.14 3.93 25.07
N GLN A 331 -18.23 3.25 24.34
CA GLN A 331 -16.80 3.32 24.66
C GLN A 331 -16.20 4.69 24.42
N VAL A 332 -16.61 5.41 23.37
CA VAL A 332 -16.18 6.80 23.15
C VAL A 332 -16.70 7.69 24.28
N CYS A 333 -17.99 7.63 24.60
CA CYS A 333 -18.59 8.42 25.68
C CYS A 333 -17.93 8.15 27.05
N GLN A 334 -17.56 6.91 27.35
CA GLN A 334 -16.78 6.57 28.56
C GLN A 334 -15.40 7.23 28.57
N VAL A 335 -14.72 7.33 27.43
CA VAL A 335 -13.44 8.04 27.31
C VAL A 335 -13.65 9.55 27.48
N VAL A 336 -14.69 10.11 26.86
CA VAL A 336 -15.03 11.53 26.95
C VAL A 336 -15.33 11.93 28.40
N ARG A 337 -16.22 11.21 29.11
CA ARG A 337 -16.59 11.51 30.50
C ARG A 337 -15.41 11.44 31.49
N LYS A 338 -14.37 10.68 31.16
CA LYS A 338 -13.13 10.66 31.95
C LYS A 338 -12.18 11.83 31.65
N ARG A 339 -12.38 12.56 30.54
CA ARG A 339 -11.53 13.66 30.08
C ARG A 339 -12.20 15.03 30.17
N TYR A 340 -13.52 15.08 30.16
CA TYR A 340 -14.33 16.29 30.16
C TYR A 340 -15.42 16.18 31.23
N ARG A 341 -15.73 17.29 31.89
CA ARG A 341 -16.98 17.48 32.62
C ARG A 341 -18.04 17.91 31.60
N LEU A 342 -19.10 17.12 31.45
CA LEU A 342 -20.18 17.34 30.49
C LEU A 342 -21.42 17.93 31.18
N LEU A 343 -22.14 18.81 30.48
CA LEU A 343 -23.49 19.23 30.87
C LEU A 343 -24.50 18.18 30.39
N GLU A 344 -24.87 17.23 31.26
CA GLU A 344 -25.63 16.04 30.86
C GLU A 344 -26.97 16.38 30.19
N ASP A 345 -27.69 17.42 30.63
CA ASP A 345 -28.96 17.87 30.02
C ASP A 345 -28.81 18.23 28.53
N HIS A 346 -27.67 18.81 28.15
CA HIS A 346 -27.40 19.14 26.75
C HIS A 346 -27.08 17.90 25.91
N TRP A 347 -26.31 16.96 26.46
CA TRP A 347 -25.81 15.80 25.72
C TRP A 347 -26.80 14.63 25.67
N GLN A 348 -27.88 14.69 26.44
CA GLN A 348 -28.96 13.71 26.39
C GLN A 348 -29.55 13.65 24.97
N GLY A 349 -29.51 12.46 24.35
CA GLY A 349 -29.97 12.27 22.96
C GLY A 349 -29.03 12.81 21.87
N ARG A 350 -27.89 13.42 22.23
CA ARG A 350 -26.90 14.02 21.29
C ARG A 350 -25.56 13.29 21.29
N GLU A 351 -25.57 11.98 21.52
CA GLU A 351 -24.36 11.16 21.59
C GLU A 351 -23.54 11.21 20.29
N ASP A 352 -24.22 11.26 19.16
CA ASP A 352 -23.60 11.34 17.84
C ASP A 352 -22.74 12.61 17.70
N GLU A 353 -23.30 13.76 18.06
CA GLU A 353 -22.58 15.02 18.02
C GLU A 353 -21.40 15.03 19.00
N LEU A 354 -21.58 14.47 20.21
CA LEU A 354 -20.52 14.32 21.19
C LEU A 354 -19.34 13.50 20.64
N VAL A 355 -19.65 12.36 20.01
CA VAL A 355 -18.67 11.47 19.38
C VAL A 355 -17.93 12.21 18.26
N ARG A 356 -18.64 12.91 17.36
CA ARG A 356 -18.00 13.66 16.27
C ARG A 356 -17.07 14.75 16.81
N LEU A 357 -17.56 15.61 17.71
CA LEU A 357 -16.78 16.71 18.27
C LEU A 357 -15.54 16.19 19.00
N PHE A 358 -15.66 15.08 19.71
CA PHE A 358 -14.50 14.44 20.32
C PHE A 358 -13.52 13.96 19.25
N MET A 359 -13.95 13.20 18.25
CA MET A 359 -13.07 12.59 17.26
C MET A 359 -12.38 13.62 16.35
N ASN A 360 -13.01 14.77 16.10
CA ASN A 360 -12.41 15.90 15.39
C ASN A 360 -11.53 16.82 16.27
N SER A 361 -11.39 16.54 17.57
CA SER A 361 -10.71 17.42 18.54
C SER A 361 -11.36 18.81 18.71
N GLU A 362 -12.66 18.91 18.47
CA GLU A 362 -13.47 20.14 18.55
C GLU A 362 -14.22 20.27 19.88
N LEU A 363 -14.35 19.19 20.66
CA LEU A 363 -15.17 19.17 21.88
C LEU A 363 -14.74 20.19 22.94
N ALA A 364 -13.45 20.50 23.03
CA ALA A 364 -12.94 21.48 24.00
C ALA A 364 -13.40 22.92 23.70
N ALA A 365 -13.87 23.20 22.48
CA ALA A 365 -14.42 24.50 22.10
C ALA A 365 -15.94 24.60 22.38
N SER A 366 -16.60 23.49 22.75
CA SER A 366 -18.03 23.50 23.08
C SER A 366 -18.25 24.13 24.46
N PRO A 367 -19.21 25.06 24.62
CA PRO A 367 -19.55 25.62 25.93
C PRO A 367 -20.17 24.59 26.88
N HIS A 368 -20.59 23.42 26.37
CA HIS A 368 -21.24 22.35 27.12
C HIS A 368 -20.27 21.24 27.56
N ALA A 369 -18.96 21.43 27.37
CA ALA A 369 -17.93 20.47 27.77
C ALA A 369 -16.66 21.17 28.27
N THR A 370 -16.31 20.96 29.54
CA THR A 370 -15.11 21.55 30.15
C THR A 370 -14.01 20.50 30.31
N ALA A 371 -12.84 20.73 29.71
CA ALA A 371 -11.70 19.81 29.83
C ALA A 371 -11.22 19.69 31.29
N LEU A 372 -11.01 18.47 31.77
CA LEU A 372 -10.51 18.22 33.12
C LEU A 372 -9.00 18.50 33.21
N ARG A 373 -8.57 19.29 34.21
CA ARG A 373 -7.15 19.63 34.45
C ARG A 373 -6.27 18.40 34.69
N ARG A 374 -6.83 17.35 35.29
CA ARG A 374 -6.19 16.04 35.51
C ARG A 374 -6.99 14.97 34.77
N SER A 375 -6.74 14.83 33.47
CA SER A 375 -7.12 13.59 32.80
C SER A 375 -5.98 12.59 32.99
N GLY A 376 -6.24 11.49 33.69
CA GLY A 376 -5.28 10.37 33.67
C GLY A 376 -5.05 9.96 32.21
N ASP A 377 -3.85 9.50 31.87
CA ASP A 377 -3.55 9.08 30.51
C ASP A 377 -4.36 7.80 30.16
N ILE A 378 -5.50 7.98 29.51
CA ILE A 378 -6.40 6.87 29.15
C ILE A 378 -5.97 6.35 27.78
N ALA A 379 -4.99 5.46 27.78
CA ALA A 379 -4.60 4.73 26.58
C ALA A 379 -5.82 3.98 26.01
N SER A 380 -6.31 4.42 24.85
CA SER A 380 -7.49 3.85 24.19
C SER A 380 -7.43 4.06 22.68
N LEU A 381 -8.05 3.14 21.92
CA LEU A 381 -8.21 3.25 20.47
C LEU A 381 -8.72 4.65 20.07
N TRP A 382 -9.73 5.15 20.76
CA TRP A 382 -10.40 6.40 20.44
C TRP A 382 -9.49 7.62 20.59
N VAL A 383 -8.66 7.67 21.63
CA VAL A 383 -7.65 8.73 21.82
C VAL A 383 -6.55 8.65 20.77
N ASP A 384 -6.10 7.44 20.44
CA ASP A 384 -5.09 7.22 19.40
C ASP A 384 -5.62 7.69 18.04
N VAL A 385 -6.84 7.30 17.68
CA VAL A 385 -7.49 7.68 16.41
C VAL A 385 -7.74 9.18 16.34
N GLN A 386 -8.24 9.82 17.39
CA GLN A 386 -8.39 11.27 17.48
C GLN A 386 -7.06 11.98 17.19
N ARG A 387 -5.97 11.55 17.85
CA ARG A 387 -4.62 12.10 17.62
C ARG A 387 -4.15 11.90 16.19
N ILE A 388 -4.34 10.70 15.64
CA ILE A 388 -3.95 10.36 14.26
C ILE A 388 -4.72 11.24 13.27
N MET A 389 -6.03 11.39 13.44
CA MET A 389 -6.88 12.21 12.59
C MET A 389 -6.42 13.67 12.57
N SER A 390 -6.15 14.25 13.75
CA SER A 390 -5.59 15.59 13.89
C SER A 390 -4.25 15.74 13.14
N VAL A 391 -3.28 14.86 13.40
CA VAL A 391 -1.95 14.89 12.76
C VAL A 391 -2.05 14.69 11.25
N CYS A 392 -2.97 13.85 10.79
CA CYS A 392 -3.15 13.52 9.38
C CYS A 392 -4.08 14.48 8.64
N CYS A 393 -4.67 15.47 9.32
CA CYS A 393 -5.68 16.37 8.78
C CYS A 393 -6.83 15.60 8.12
N ILE A 394 -7.36 14.61 8.84
CA ILE A 394 -8.56 13.84 8.47
C ILE A 394 -9.66 14.27 9.42
N SER A 395 -10.86 14.56 8.90
CA SER A 395 -12.01 14.96 9.70
C SER A 395 -13.24 14.13 9.35
N TRP A 396 -14.17 14.07 10.30
CA TRP A 396 -15.51 13.56 10.09
C TRP A 396 -16.48 14.71 9.86
N THR A 397 -17.34 14.57 8.86
CA THR A 397 -18.30 15.60 8.45
C THR A 397 -19.70 15.02 8.35
N ASN A 398 -20.72 15.84 8.61
CA ASN A 398 -22.11 15.45 8.43
C ASN A 398 -22.37 15.07 6.96
N ARG A 399 -23.23 14.06 6.73
CA ARG A 399 -23.79 13.83 5.39
C ARG A 399 -24.99 14.75 5.24
N GLU A 400 -24.88 15.74 4.35
CA GLU A 400 -25.91 16.77 4.16
C GLU A 400 -27.25 16.27 3.59
N ASN A 401 -27.37 14.99 3.16
CA ASN A 401 -28.57 14.46 2.48
C ASN A 401 -28.74 12.93 2.60
N ALA A 402 -28.83 12.34 3.80
CA ALA A 402 -29.26 10.95 3.95
C ALA A 402 -30.16 10.77 5.18
N ASP A 403 -31.16 9.90 5.05
CA ASP A 403 -32.05 9.44 6.11
C ASP A 403 -31.29 9.16 7.41
N ALA A 404 -31.94 9.44 8.55
CA ALA A 404 -31.44 9.60 9.91
C ALA A 404 -30.60 8.46 10.56
N THR A 405 -29.96 7.59 9.77
CA THR A 405 -29.26 6.37 10.21
C THR A 405 -27.73 6.44 10.15
N ASP A 406 -27.13 7.40 9.42
CA ASP A 406 -25.66 7.55 9.30
C ASP A 406 -25.22 9.02 9.44
N PRO A 407 -24.94 9.51 10.66
CA PRO A 407 -24.81 10.94 10.90
C PRO A 407 -23.48 11.55 10.43
N PHE A 408 -22.37 10.80 10.32
CA PHE A 408 -21.05 11.39 9.98
C PHE A 408 -20.14 10.50 9.14
N ALA A 409 -19.60 11.01 8.04
CA ALA A 409 -18.66 10.26 7.20
C ALA A 409 -17.23 10.81 7.25
N LEU A 410 -16.26 9.93 7.00
CA LEU A 410 -14.84 10.29 6.93
C LEU A 410 -14.54 10.94 5.57
N ARG A 411 -14.01 12.17 5.58
CA ARG A 411 -13.65 12.90 4.37
C ARG A 411 -12.14 12.93 4.19
N VAL A 412 -11.69 12.66 2.97
CA VAL A 412 -10.28 12.84 2.56
C VAL A 412 -10.24 13.84 1.40
N THR A 413 -9.20 14.67 1.35
CA THR A 413 -9.13 15.81 0.42
C THR A 413 -9.06 15.42 -1.06
N HIS A 414 -8.66 14.18 -1.35
CA HIS A 414 -8.43 13.68 -2.72
C HIS A 414 -9.56 12.81 -3.26
N HIS A 415 -10.64 12.60 -2.50
CA HIS A 415 -11.77 11.79 -2.92
C HIS A 415 -13.08 12.50 -2.55
N GLY A 416 -13.87 12.84 -3.58
CA GLY A 416 -15.13 13.57 -3.39
C GLY A 416 -16.32 12.72 -2.95
N GLN A 417 -16.25 11.39 -3.06
CA GLN A 417 -17.34 10.51 -2.60
C GLN A 417 -17.15 10.13 -1.13
N TRP A 418 -18.27 9.82 -0.48
CA TRP A 418 -18.26 9.31 0.88
C TRP A 418 -17.58 7.95 0.94
N LEU A 419 -16.75 7.76 1.96
CA LEU A 419 -16.13 6.47 2.21
C LEU A 419 -17.15 5.48 2.78
N ASP A 420 -16.95 4.21 2.42
CA ASP A 420 -17.72 3.07 2.87
C ASP A 420 -16.80 2.01 3.51
N HIS A 421 -17.38 0.92 4.01
CA HIS A 421 -16.65 -0.18 4.68
C HIS A 421 -15.53 -0.79 3.82
N ASN A 422 -15.68 -0.83 2.51
CA ASN A 422 -14.73 -1.40 1.55
C ASN A 422 -13.67 -0.37 1.12
N THR A 423 -14.01 0.92 1.10
CA THR A 423 -13.14 1.97 0.55
C THR A 423 -12.35 2.72 1.62
N VAL A 424 -12.82 2.79 2.88
CA VAL A 424 -12.22 3.61 3.94
C VAL A 424 -10.72 3.37 4.15
N LEU A 425 -10.30 2.10 4.30
CA LEU A 425 -8.89 1.78 4.54
C LEU A 425 -8.01 2.15 3.35
N ARG A 426 -8.48 1.90 2.14
CA ARG A 426 -7.75 2.21 0.90
C ARG A 426 -7.49 3.71 0.79
N HIS A 427 -8.52 4.52 1.05
CA HIS A 427 -8.42 5.98 0.92
C HIS A 427 -7.65 6.63 2.07
N VAL A 428 -7.74 6.12 3.30
CA VAL A 428 -6.90 6.60 4.41
C VAL A 428 -5.42 6.29 4.14
N LYS A 429 -5.08 5.07 3.69
CA LYS A 429 -3.70 4.73 3.26
C LYS A 429 -3.24 5.65 2.12
N LEU A 430 -4.08 5.89 1.11
CA LEU A 430 -3.75 6.78 -0.01
C LEU A 430 -3.55 8.23 0.44
N HIS A 431 -4.35 8.73 1.38
CA HIS A 431 -4.21 10.07 1.97
C HIS A 431 -2.82 10.27 2.58
N MET A 432 -2.35 9.30 3.37
CA MET A 432 -1.01 9.33 3.97
C MET A 432 0.10 9.36 2.90
N LYS A 433 -0.02 8.54 1.84
CA LYS A 433 0.92 8.56 0.71
C LYS A 433 0.91 9.90 -0.03
N LEU A 434 -0.26 10.52 -0.21
CA LEU A 434 -0.38 11.82 -0.87
C LEU A 434 0.25 12.94 -0.02
N ARG A 435 0.19 12.85 1.31
CA ARG A 435 0.91 13.79 2.19
C ARG A 435 2.42 13.72 1.97
N HIS A 436 2.98 12.52 1.81
CA HIS A 436 4.38 12.36 1.40
C HIS A 436 4.66 12.99 0.03
N GLN A 437 3.76 12.80 -0.93
CA GLN A 437 3.92 13.41 -2.25
C GLN A 437 3.89 14.95 -2.17
N THR A 438 3.01 15.53 -1.35
CA THR A 438 2.94 16.98 -1.14
C THR A 438 4.22 17.53 -0.53
N ARG A 439 4.76 16.84 0.49
CA ARG A 439 6.07 17.19 1.07
C ARG A 439 7.20 17.09 0.06
N TRP A 440 7.22 16.03 -0.76
CA TRP A 440 8.20 15.87 -1.83
C TRP A 440 8.10 17.00 -2.86
N LYS A 441 6.90 17.33 -3.33
CA LYS A 441 6.65 18.48 -4.21
C LYS A 441 7.18 19.78 -3.58
N GLY A 442 7.00 19.96 -2.27
CA GLY A 442 7.50 21.14 -1.53
C GLY A 442 9.02 21.32 -1.52
N LEU A 443 9.81 20.30 -1.86
CA LEU A 443 11.28 20.41 -1.85
C LEU A 443 11.78 21.27 -3.02
N VAL A 444 12.60 22.27 -2.70
CA VAL A 444 13.16 23.23 -3.69
C VAL A 444 13.95 22.53 -4.79
N ASP A 445 14.80 21.57 -4.43
CA ASP A 445 15.70 20.90 -5.38
C ASP A 445 15.08 19.63 -5.98
N GLN A 446 14.58 18.73 -5.12
CA GLN A 446 14.11 17.40 -5.52
C GLN A 446 12.61 17.36 -5.86
N GLY A 447 11.89 18.47 -5.66
CA GLY A 447 10.44 18.56 -5.92
C GLY A 447 10.07 19.10 -7.31
N LYS A 448 11.04 19.56 -8.11
CA LYS A 448 10.77 20.21 -9.42
C LYS A 448 10.17 19.25 -10.45
N THR A 449 10.64 18.02 -10.46
CA THR A 449 10.32 16.99 -11.45
C THR A 449 9.06 16.20 -11.07
N VAL A 450 8.86 15.92 -9.76
CA VAL A 450 7.73 15.10 -9.26
C VAL A 450 6.35 15.65 -9.59
N ARG A 451 6.23 16.96 -9.80
CA ARG A 451 4.96 17.59 -10.22
C ARG A 451 4.53 17.20 -11.63
N VAL A 452 5.48 16.77 -12.47
CA VAL A 452 5.26 16.36 -13.86
C VAL A 452 5.15 14.83 -13.97
N HIS A 453 5.70 14.11 -13.00
CA HIS A 453 5.64 12.65 -12.99
C HIS A 453 4.22 12.14 -12.77
N GLY A 454 3.89 11.05 -13.46
CA GLY A 454 2.69 10.28 -13.19
C GLY A 454 2.28 9.38 -14.34
N GLY A 455 1.16 8.69 -14.16
CA GLY A 455 0.55 7.85 -15.20
C GLY A 455 1.52 6.83 -15.81
N LEU A 456 1.50 6.72 -17.13
CA LEU A 456 2.35 5.80 -17.90
C LEU A 456 3.84 6.15 -17.77
N GLY A 457 4.18 7.43 -17.60
CA GLY A 457 5.56 7.89 -17.44
C GLY A 457 6.24 7.38 -16.18
N SER A 458 5.49 6.96 -15.16
CA SER A 458 6.03 6.37 -13.92
C SER A 458 5.99 4.84 -13.88
N LYS A 459 5.58 4.18 -14.97
CA LYS A 459 5.39 2.73 -15.01
C LYS A 459 6.68 1.94 -14.80
N PHE A 460 7.83 2.47 -15.26
CA PHE A 460 9.14 1.83 -15.09
C PHE A 460 9.53 1.69 -13.62
N ILE A 461 9.03 2.56 -12.73
CA ILE A 461 9.34 2.50 -11.29
C ILE A 461 8.87 1.16 -10.68
N MET A 462 7.69 0.69 -11.09
CA MET A 462 7.09 -0.55 -10.56
C MET A 462 7.42 -1.82 -11.35
N SER A 463 7.75 -1.70 -12.64
CA SER A 463 7.85 -2.85 -13.53
C SER A 463 9.18 -2.98 -14.25
N GLY A 464 10.09 -2.02 -14.09
CA GLY A 464 11.29 -1.89 -14.91
C GLY A 464 10.98 -1.38 -16.32
N ALA A 465 9.83 -1.73 -16.90
CA ALA A 465 9.39 -1.34 -18.24
C ALA A 465 10.46 -1.59 -19.33
N GLY A 466 11.17 -2.71 -19.24
CA GLY A 466 12.23 -3.08 -20.18
C GLY A 466 13.54 -2.31 -19.99
N LEU A 467 13.69 -1.53 -18.93
CA LEU A 467 14.96 -0.94 -18.52
C LEU A 467 15.86 -1.98 -17.86
N SER A 468 17.16 -1.87 -18.11
CA SER A 468 18.16 -2.56 -17.31
C SER A 468 18.20 -2.01 -15.88
N ASP A 469 18.82 -2.78 -14.99
CA ASP A 469 19.03 -2.42 -13.59
C ASP A 469 19.76 -1.08 -13.40
N ALA A 470 20.72 -0.77 -14.27
CA ALA A 470 21.45 0.50 -14.23
C ALA A 470 20.59 1.68 -14.71
N GLU A 471 19.80 1.47 -15.77
CA GLU A 471 18.87 2.47 -16.31
C GLU A 471 17.73 2.78 -15.34
N HIS A 472 17.21 1.77 -14.64
CA HIS A 472 16.19 1.95 -13.61
C HIS A 472 16.70 2.78 -12.44
N ARG A 473 17.90 2.46 -11.92
CA ARG A 473 18.55 3.24 -10.86
C ARG A 473 18.82 4.68 -11.30
N PHE A 474 19.35 4.86 -12.52
CA PHE A 474 19.54 6.19 -13.10
C PHE A 474 18.22 6.96 -13.17
N GLY A 475 17.15 6.35 -13.68
CA GLY A 475 15.84 7.00 -13.80
C GLY A 475 15.32 7.48 -12.45
N ILE A 476 15.43 6.67 -11.40
CA ILE A 476 15.04 7.07 -10.03
C ILE A 476 15.93 8.22 -9.51
N GLN A 477 17.26 8.07 -9.58
CA GLN A 477 18.19 9.11 -9.12
C GLN A 477 18.00 10.42 -9.87
N ALA A 478 17.77 10.37 -11.18
CA ALA A 478 17.56 11.51 -12.04
C ALA A 478 16.29 12.26 -11.66
N ARG A 479 15.20 11.53 -11.40
CA ARG A 479 13.95 12.11 -10.91
C ARG A 479 14.08 12.75 -9.53
N LEU A 480 14.99 12.26 -8.69
CA LEU A 480 15.32 12.88 -7.40
C LEU A 480 16.36 14.00 -7.52
N ASN A 481 16.79 14.36 -8.73
CA ASN A 481 17.90 15.29 -8.98
C ASN A 481 19.19 14.93 -8.19
N GLN A 482 19.49 13.63 -8.08
CA GLN A 482 20.61 13.07 -7.31
C GLN A 482 21.70 12.42 -8.17
N VAL A 483 21.61 12.55 -9.50
CA VAL A 483 22.65 12.08 -10.42
C VAL A 483 23.88 13.00 -10.33
N ASP A 484 25.08 12.44 -10.45
CA ASP A 484 26.35 13.17 -10.28
C ASP A 484 26.64 14.16 -11.44
N THR A 485 26.00 15.33 -11.40
CA THR A 485 26.41 16.52 -12.15
C THR A 485 27.25 17.44 -11.26
N ASN A 486 28.10 18.32 -11.80
CA ASN A 486 28.89 19.23 -10.98
C ASN A 486 28.01 20.14 -10.11
N SER A 487 26.79 20.49 -10.57
CA SER A 487 25.83 21.21 -9.72
C SER A 487 25.39 20.38 -8.50
N VAL A 488 25.08 19.10 -8.69
CA VAL A 488 24.71 18.18 -7.60
C VAL A 488 25.91 17.91 -6.68
N LEU A 489 27.09 17.67 -7.24
CA LEU A 489 28.33 17.43 -6.49
C LEU A 489 28.73 18.66 -5.66
N LYS A 490 28.54 19.88 -6.18
CA LYS A 490 28.74 21.11 -5.41
C LYS A 490 27.76 21.20 -4.24
N ARG A 491 26.46 20.93 -4.47
CA ARG A 491 25.47 20.90 -3.37
C ARG A 491 25.80 19.85 -2.30
N ARG A 492 26.36 18.71 -2.72
CA ARG A 492 26.83 17.65 -1.82
C ARG A 492 28.20 17.93 -1.18
N ARG A 493 28.80 19.10 -1.44
CA ARG A 493 30.14 19.50 -0.96
C ARG A 493 31.26 18.55 -1.38
N LEU A 494 31.08 17.87 -2.51
CA LEU A 494 32.08 16.96 -3.10
C LEU A 494 32.94 17.65 -4.17
N ARG A 495 32.51 18.83 -4.64
CA ARG A 495 33.25 19.68 -5.58
C ARG A 495 33.01 21.16 -5.26
N ALA A 496 33.95 22.03 -5.62
CA ALA A 496 33.83 23.47 -5.40
C ALA A 496 33.06 24.20 -6.53
N ASN A 497 33.23 23.75 -7.78
CA ASN A 497 32.63 24.38 -8.95
C ASN A 497 31.37 23.63 -9.44
N HIS A 498 30.53 24.35 -10.17
CA HIS A 498 29.29 23.85 -10.75
C HIS A 498 29.24 23.99 -12.27
N HIS A 499 30.30 24.51 -12.89
CA HIS A 499 30.42 24.64 -14.35
C HIS A 499 30.40 23.27 -15.04
N CYS A 500 29.99 23.27 -16.29
CA CYS A 500 30.04 22.11 -17.16
C CYS A 500 31.45 21.52 -17.18
N ARG A 501 31.56 20.20 -17.03
CA ARG A 501 32.84 19.49 -17.05
C ARG A 501 33.45 19.42 -18.47
N THR A 502 32.72 19.90 -19.47
CA THR A 502 33.22 19.97 -20.85
C THR A 502 33.88 21.33 -21.08
N PRO A 503 35.16 21.37 -21.51
CA PRO A 503 35.91 22.62 -21.66
C PRO A 503 35.25 23.65 -22.58
N ALA A 504 34.56 23.21 -23.63
CA ALA A 504 33.86 24.08 -24.58
C ALA A 504 32.51 24.62 -24.07
N CYS A 505 32.20 24.47 -22.79
CA CYS A 505 30.91 24.87 -22.24
C CYS A 505 31.06 25.62 -20.90
N SER A 506 30.58 26.87 -20.87
CA SER A 506 30.61 27.74 -19.69
C SER A 506 29.37 27.63 -18.79
N SER A 507 28.32 26.94 -19.24
CA SER A 507 27.06 26.82 -18.49
C SER A 507 27.24 26.02 -17.20
N ALA A 508 26.33 26.22 -16.23
CA ALA A 508 26.23 25.35 -15.07
C ALA A 508 25.83 23.93 -15.47
N GLU A 509 26.51 22.92 -14.91
CA GLU A 509 26.23 21.51 -15.17
C GLU A 509 25.02 21.04 -14.37
N THR A 510 23.84 21.47 -14.78
CA THR A 510 22.57 20.91 -14.30
C THR A 510 22.20 19.67 -15.10
N LEU A 511 21.31 18.84 -14.56
CA LEU A 511 20.82 17.68 -15.31
C LEU A 511 20.08 18.11 -16.59
N ALA A 512 19.27 19.16 -16.51
CA ALA A 512 18.61 19.76 -17.68
C ALA A 512 19.62 20.19 -18.76
N HIS A 513 20.71 20.86 -18.36
CA HIS A 513 21.76 21.23 -19.28
C HIS A 513 22.37 20.01 -19.97
N VAL A 514 22.83 19.02 -19.21
CA VAL A 514 23.49 17.82 -19.75
C VAL A 514 22.58 17.04 -20.70
N LEU A 515 21.29 16.91 -20.38
CA LEU A 515 20.35 16.06 -21.12
C LEU A 515 19.63 16.75 -22.29
N ASN A 516 19.62 18.09 -22.35
CA ASN A 516 18.82 18.83 -23.33
C ASN A 516 19.53 19.99 -24.02
N HIS A 517 20.62 20.55 -23.47
CA HIS A 517 21.18 21.82 -23.95
C HIS A 517 22.71 21.83 -24.14
N CYS A 518 23.43 20.83 -23.66
CA CYS A 518 24.88 20.80 -23.74
C CYS A 518 25.34 20.58 -25.18
N ALA A 519 25.99 21.57 -25.79
CA ALA A 519 26.47 21.51 -27.18
C ALA A 519 27.24 20.21 -27.55
N PRO A 520 28.22 19.75 -26.74
CA PRO A 520 28.92 18.47 -26.95
C PRO A 520 28.02 17.22 -26.95
N ASN A 521 26.83 17.28 -26.36
CA ASN A 521 25.89 16.17 -26.29
C ASN A 521 24.81 16.25 -27.39
N MET A 522 24.81 17.29 -28.23
CA MET A 522 23.69 17.57 -29.13
C MET A 522 23.44 16.45 -30.15
N ASP A 523 24.47 15.76 -30.63
CA ASP A 523 24.27 14.63 -31.54
C ASP A 523 23.55 13.46 -30.85
N ALA A 524 23.91 13.16 -29.60
CA ALA A 524 23.22 12.14 -28.81
C ALA A 524 21.79 12.57 -28.41
N ILE A 525 21.57 13.87 -28.18
CA ILE A 525 20.24 14.44 -27.93
C ILE A 525 19.37 14.35 -29.19
N ARG A 526 19.91 14.67 -30.37
CA ARG A 526 19.23 14.49 -31.68
C ARG A 526 18.94 13.02 -31.94
N GLN A 527 19.88 12.11 -31.65
CA GLN A 527 19.65 10.68 -31.79
C GLN A 527 18.47 10.19 -30.92
N ARG A 528 18.36 10.66 -29.67
CA ARG A 528 17.20 10.33 -28.81
C ARG A 528 15.87 10.76 -29.45
N HIS A 529 15.82 11.96 -30.04
CA HIS A 529 14.63 12.46 -30.72
C HIS A 529 14.32 11.63 -31.97
N ASN A 530 15.32 11.34 -32.80
CA ASN A 530 15.18 10.50 -34.00
C ASN A 530 14.72 9.07 -33.66
N ASP A 531 15.29 8.43 -32.63
CA ASP A 531 14.88 7.10 -32.16
C ASP A 531 13.39 7.07 -31.75
N ALA A 532 12.93 8.13 -31.07
CA ALA A 532 11.54 8.27 -30.67
C ALA A 532 10.63 8.54 -31.88
N LEU A 533 11.06 9.41 -32.81
CA LEU A 533 10.32 9.72 -34.02
C LEU A 533 10.12 8.49 -34.91
N GLU A 534 11.17 7.69 -35.11
CA GLU A 534 11.08 6.44 -35.88
C GLU A 534 10.14 5.42 -35.23
N THR A 535 10.15 5.33 -33.90
CA THR A 535 9.23 4.46 -33.15
C THR A 535 7.76 4.86 -33.39
N ILE A 536 7.46 6.17 -33.37
CA ILE A 536 6.11 6.68 -33.66
C ILE A 536 5.77 6.44 -35.14
N GLY A 537 6.70 6.79 -36.04
CA GLY A 537 6.53 6.63 -37.49
C GLY A 537 6.25 5.19 -37.89
N ALA A 538 6.95 4.22 -37.31
CA ALA A 538 6.70 2.80 -37.55
C ALA A 538 5.27 2.39 -37.17
N LYS A 539 4.76 2.85 -36.02
CA LYS A 539 3.37 2.58 -35.62
C LYS A 539 2.34 3.21 -36.53
N ILE A 540 2.58 4.45 -36.99
CA ILE A 540 1.70 5.11 -37.96
C ILE A 540 1.72 4.35 -39.30
N ARG A 541 2.89 3.97 -39.82
CA ARG A 541 3.01 3.17 -41.06
C ARG A 541 2.17 1.88 -40.97
N HIS A 542 2.28 1.16 -39.85
CA HIS A 542 1.51 -0.06 -39.63
C HIS A 542 0.00 0.21 -39.56
N ALA A 543 -0.41 1.33 -38.94
CA ALA A 543 -1.82 1.72 -38.88
C ALA A 543 -2.39 2.07 -40.25
N LEU A 544 -1.64 2.80 -41.10
CA LEU A 544 -2.04 3.15 -42.46
C LEU A 544 -2.19 1.92 -43.36
N VAL A 545 -1.25 0.99 -43.30
CA VAL A 545 -1.32 -0.29 -44.03
C VAL A 545 -2.54 -1.09 -43.58
N ARG A 546 -2.77 -1.19 -42.27
CA ARG A 546 -3.92 -1.92 -41.70
C ARG A 546 -5.25 -1.32 -42.14
N SER A 547 -5.37 0.00 -42.17
CA SER A 547 -6.61 0.69 -42.56
C SER A 547 -6.81 0.79 -44.07
N LYS A 548 -5.88 0.26 -44.88
CA LYS A 548 -5.86 0.43 -46.35
C LYS A 548 -5.97 1.90 -46.76
N SER A 549 -5.41 2.82 -45.96
CA SER A 549 -5.47 4.25 -46.20
C SER A 549 -4.50 4.64 -47.32
N GLY A 550 -4.96 5.50 -48.24
CA GLY A 550 -4.10 6.13 -49.25
C GLY A 550 -3.27 7.30 -48.73
N ALA A 551 -3.27 7.55 -47.41
CA ALA A 551 -2.53 8.65 -46.81
C ALA A 551 -1.02 8.37 -46.77
N GLU A 552 -0.23 9.39 -47.08
CA GLU A 552 1.22 9.35 -47.09
C GLU A 552 1.78 9.88 -45.75
N LEU A 553 2.67 9.10 -45.13
CA LEU A 553 3.44 9.55 -43.96
C LEU A 553 4.79 10.14 -44.42
N ARG A 554 5.07 11.38 -44.01
CA ARG A 554 6.37 12.02 -44.14
C ARG A 554 6.95 12.35 -42.78
N LEU A 555 8.24 12.07 -42.60
CA LEU A 555 8.98 12.38 -41.38
C LEU A 555 10.08 13.40 -41.67
N ASN A 556 10.20 14.44 -40.85
CA ASN A 556 11.24 15.49 -40.98
C ASN A 556 11.33 16.16 -42.37
N GLN A 557 10.21 16.28 -43.08
CA GLN A 557 10.13 16.87 -44.43
C GLN A 557 9.30 18.14 -44.43
N THR A 558 9.52 19.00 -45.43
CA THR A 558 8.67 20.18 -45.64
C THR A 558 7.26 19.76 -46.03
N VAL A 559 6.27 20.60 -45.72
CA VAL A 559 4.87 20.32 -46.05
C VAL A 559 4.60 20.73 -47.50
N PRO A 560 4.21 19.82 -48.40
CA PRO A 560 4.02 20.20 -49.80
C PRO A 560 2.84 21.13 -49.99
N GLY A 561 3.03 22.11 -50.87
CA GLY A 561 2.05 23.16 -51.15
C GLY A 561 2.08 24.33 -50.17
N TYR A 562 2.95 24.33 -49.15
CA TYR A 562 3.21 25.50 -48.31
C TYR A 562 4.28 26.40 -48.95
N THR A 563 3.97 27.68 -49.10
CA THR A 563 4.87 28.66 -49.78
C THR A 563 5.67 29.55 -48.84
N GLY A 564 5.43 29.45 -47.53
CA GLY A 564 6.17 30.21 -46.51
C GLY A 564 7.54 29.62 -46.17
N ALA A 565 8.05 29.96 -44.98
CA ALA A 565 9.35 29.50 -44.51
C ALA A 565 9.48 27.96 -44.55
N ALA A 566 10.64 27.43 -44.92
CA ALA A 566 10.89 25.98 -45.08
C ALA A 566 10.91 25.22 -43.74
N LEU A 567 9.80 25.24 -43.01
CA LEU A 567 9.57 24.51 -41.78
C LEU A 567 9.40 23.03 -42.10
N ARG A 568 10.04 22.19 -41.28
CA ARG A 568 10.01 20.73 -41.38
C ARG A 568 9.37 20.16 -40.11
N PRO A 569 8.05 19.93 -40.09
CA PRO A 569 7.42 19.20 -38.99
C PRO A 569 7.98 17.79 -38.88
N ASP A 570 8.04 17.27 -37.65
CA ASP A 570 8.57 15.93 -37.42
C ASP A 570 7.70 14.85 -38.06
N ILE A 571 6.36 15.01 -38.03
CA ILE A 571 5.39 14.05 -38.58
C ILE A 571 4.34 14.80 -39.42
N VAL A 572 4.15 14.37 -40.65
CA VAL A 572 3.08 14.82 -41.54
C VAL A 572 2.35 13.60 -42.12
N VAL A 573 1.04 13.50 -41.88
CA VAL A 573 0.18 12.48 -42.52
C VAL A 573 -0.75 13.21 -43.48
N ARG A 574 -0.66 12.90 -44.77
CA ARG A 574 -1.37 13.60 -45.83
C ARG A 574 -2.22 12.65 -46.65
N ASP A 575 -3.52 12.91 -46.71
CA ASP A 575 -4.44 12.22 -47.61
C ASP A 575 -4.89 13.19 -48.71
N VAL A 576 -4.42 12.96 -49.93
CA VAL A 576 -4.73 13.81 -51.08
C VAL A 576 -6.19 13.65 -51.51
N THR A 577 -6.70 12.40 -51.50
CA THR A 577 -8.07 12.07 -51.90
C THR A 577 -9.09 12.71 -50.97
N ALA A 578 -8.87 12.59 -49.66
CA ALA A 578 -9.74 13.18 -48.64
C ALA A 578 -9.45 14.67 -48.36
N LYS A 579 -8.42 15.26 -48.98
CA LYS A 579 -7.88 16.60 -48.68
C LYS A 579 -7.66 16.83 -47.18
N THR A 580 -7.10 15.84 -46.48
CA THR A 580 -6.78 15.97 -45.05
C THR A 580 -5.28 16.01 -44.80
N LEU A 581 -4.87 16.74 -43.77
CA LEU A 581 -3.49 16.87 -43.36
C LEU A 581 -3.38 16.89 -41.84
N VAL A 582 -2.55 16.02 -41.29
CA VAL A 582 -2.15 16.06 -39.88
C VAL A 582 -0.70 16.51 -39.78
N ILE A 583 -0.46 17.53 -38.98
CA ILE A 583 0.87 18.00 -38.60
C ILE A 583 1.07 17.67 -37.12
N ALA A 584 2.04 16.82 -36.80
CA ALA A 584 2.41 16.50 -35.44
C ALA A 584 3.91 16.71 -35.22
N ASP A 585 4.28 17.45 -34.18
CA ASP A 585 5.69 17.70 -33.87
C ASP A 585 6.10 17.04 -32.55
N LEU A 586 7.23 16.35 -32.55
CA LEU A 586 7.77 15.65 -31.41
C LEU A 586 8.72 16.56 -30.62
N ALA A 587 8.53 16.62 -29.31
CA ALA A 587 9.46 17.29 -28.42
C ALA A 587 9.88 16.35 -27.28
N VAL A 588 11.20 16.31 -27.03
CA VAL A 588 11.75 15.72 -25.81
C VAL A 588 12.40 16.83 -24.99
N THR A 589 11.68 17.32 -23.98
CA THR A 589 12.10 18.43 -23.12
C THR A 589 12.56 17.92 -21.75
N PHE A 590 13.38 18.69 -21.04
CA PHE A 590 13.60 18.40 -19.63
C PHE A 590 12.29 18.60 -18.88
N GLU A 591 11.96 17.67 -17.98
CA GLU A 591 10.71 17.71 -17.23
C GLU A 591 10.87 18.49 -15.93
N ASP A 592 10.15 19.61 -15.83
CA ASP A 592 10.08 20.43 -14.64
C ASP A 592 8.73 21.14 -14.53
N HIS A 593 8.42 21.57 -13.31
CA HIS A 593 7.33 22.49 -13.06
C HIS A 593 7.67 23.32 -11.82
N SER A 594 7.94 24.60 -12.06
CA SER A 594 8.24 25.56 -11.00
C SER A 594 7.03 25.73 -10.08
N PRO A 595 7.23 25.86 -8.76
CA PRO A 595 6.14 26.17 -7.84
C PRO A 595 5.41 27.45 -8.27
N GLY A 596 4.08 27.41 -8.36
CA GLY A 596 3.25 28.55 -8.77
C GLY A 596 3.17 28.81 -10.27
N ALA A 597 3.95 28.09 -11.11
CA ALA A 597 3.79 28.19 -12.55
C ALA A 597 2.43 27.63 -12.99
N ARG A 598 1.80 28.24 -13.99
CA ARG A 598 0.52 27.77 -14.55
C ARG A 598 0.71 26.47 -15.36
N HIS A 599 1.76 26.40 -16.17
CA HIS A 599 2.04 25.29 -17.08
C HIS A 599 3.37 24.59 -16.72
N SER A 600 3.48 23.28 -16.99
CA SER A 600 4.74 22.54 -16.92
C SER A 600 5.60 22.83 -18.16
N SER A 601 6.90 22.51 -18.13
CA SER A 601 7.74 22.60 -19.34
C SER A 601 7.22 21.73 -20.48
N LEU A 602 6.57 20.60 -20.18
CA LEU A 602 5.95 19.76 -21.21
C LEU A 602 4.77 20.48 -21.87
N GLN A 603 3.92 21.15 -21.09
CA GLN A 603 2.81 21.93 -21.62
C GLN A 603 3.31 23.15 -22.41
N LEU A 604 4.31 23.88 -21.90
CA LEU A 604 4.91 25.00 -22.62
C LEU A 604 5.53 24.56 -23.95
N SER A 605 6.22 23.41 -23.96
CA SER A 605 6.75 22.83 -25.18
C SER A 605 5.63 22.42 -26.14
N TYR A 606 4.52 21.88 -25.65
CA TYR A 606 3.35 21.57 -26.47
C TYR A 606 2.80 22.86 -27.12
N ASP A 607 2.51 23.88 -26.32
CA ASP A 607 1.91 25.14 -26.78
C ASP A 607 2.80 25.84 -27.82
N HIS A 608 4.11 25.91 -27.58
CA HIS A 608 5.07 26.51 -28.51
C HIS A 608 5.11 25.79 -29.87
N LYS A 609 5.02 24.46 -29.88
CA LYS A 609 5.02 23.68 -31.13
C LYS A 609 3.71 23.86 -31.91
N ILE A 610 2.57 23.96 -31.23
CA ILE A 610 1.28 24.27 -31.88
C ILE A 610 1.36 25.63 -32.59
N LEU A 611 1.85 26.66 -31.89
CA LEU A 611 2.00 28.01 -32.45
C LEU A 611 2.99 28.04 -33.63
N LYS A 612 4.11 27.33 -33.52
CA LYS A 612 5.15 27.26 -34.57
C LYS A 612 4.59 26.85 -35.94
N TYR A 613 3.65 25.90 -35.99
CA TYR A 613 3.09 25.39 -37.25
C TYR A 613 1.70 25.95 -37.59
N GLN A 614 1.20 26.90 -36.80
CA GLN A 614 -0.07 27.58 -37.07
C GLN A 614 -0.10 28.26 -38.46
N PRO A 615 0.97 28.93 -38.94
CA PRO A 615 0.97 29.53 -40.28
C PRO A 615 0.76 28.51 -41.41
N ILE A 616 1.37 27.32 -41.31
CA ILE A 616 1.20 26.24 -42.30
C ILE A 616 -0.26 25.77 -42.33
N ALA A 617 -0.84 25.57 -41.15
CA ALA A 617 -2.22 25.13 -41.03
C ALA A 617 -3.20 26.18 -41.57
N ALA A 618 -2.94 27.47 -41.35
CA ALA A 618 -3.77 28.56 -41.86
C ALA A 618 -3.77 28.61 -43.40
N GLU A 619 -2.58 28.58 -44.02
CA GLU A 619 -2.45 28.65 -45.49
C GLU A 619 -3.08 27.44 -46.18
N LEU A 620 -2.85 26.23 -45.66
CA LEU A 620 -3.41 25.02 -46.29
C LEU A 620 -4.93 24.90 -46.09
N ARG A 621 -5.48 25.44 -44.98
CA ARG A 621 -6.93 25.58 -44.81
C ARG A 621 -7.54 26.54 -45.83
N GLN A 622 -6.87 27.66 -46.14
CA GLN A 622 -7.29 28.56 -47.22
C GLN A 622 -7.27 27.85 -48.58
N LYS A 623 -6.32 26.94 -48.79
CA LYS A 623 -6.24 26.06 -49.98
C LYS A 623 -7.23 24.87 -49.95
N GLY A 624 -8.19 24.86 -49.03
CA GLY A 624 -9.26 23.86 -48.95
C GLY A 624 -8.89 22.54 -48.27
N TRP A 625 -7.76 22.47 -47.53
CA TRP A 625 -7.38 21.29 -46.77
C TRP A 625 -7.98 21.28 -45.36
N ARG A 626 -8.41 20.11 -44.89
CA ARG A 626 -8.73 19.89 -43.47
C ARG A 626 -7.44 19.61 -42.69
N VAL A 627 -6.89 20.65 -42.07
CA VAL A 627 -5.63 20.55 -41.32
C VAL A 627 -5.85 20.41 -39.82
N GLN A 628 -5.25 19.39 -39.21
CA GLN A 628 -5.14 19.24 -37.75
C GLN A 628 -3.67 19.39 -37.32
N SER A 629 -3.43 20.23 -36.32
CA SER A 629 -2.10 20.41 -35.74
C SER A 629 -2.08 19.90 -34.31
N THR A 630 -1.07 19.11 -33.96
CA THR A 630 -0.86 18.61 -32.60
C THR A 630 0.64 18.57 -32.26
N ALA A 631 0.96 18.34 -30.99
CA ALA A 631 2.32 18.12 -30.54
C ALA A 631 2.37 16.89 -29.63
N ILE A 632 3.44 16.12 -29.75
CA ILE A 632 3.71 14.94 -28.94
C ILE A 632 4.90 15.28 -28.07
N VAL A 633 4.70 15.29 -26.74
CA VAL A 633 5.74 15.76 -25.82
C VAL A 633 6.10 14.69 -24.79
N TYR A 634 7.38 14.39 -24.69
CA TYR A 634 7.96 13.52 -23.67
C TYR A 634 8.98 14.27 -22.82
N GLY A 635 9.07 13.89 -21.54
CA GLY A 635 10.11 14.31 -20.63
C GLY A 635 11.38 13.48 -20.82
N ALA A 636 12.54 14.11 -20.69
CA ALA A 636 13.84 13.44 -20.78
C ALA A 636 14.03 12.31 -19.73
N LEU A 637 13.31 12.35 -18.62
CA LEU A 637 13.28 11.34 -17.55
C LEU A 637 12.00 10.48 -17.61
N GLY A 638 11.34 10.45 -18.78
CA GLY A 638 10.25 9.56 -19.11
C GLY A 638 8.86 10.05 -18.72
N SER A 639 8.66 11.30 -18.30
CA SER A 639 7.31 11.84 -18.14
C SER A 639 6.57 11.87 -19.49
N VAL A 640 5.25 11.66 -19.45
CA VAL A 640 4.39 11.60 -20.64
C VAL A 640 3.37 12.72 -20.53
N GLN A 641 3.29 13.57 -21.55
CA GLN A 641 2.30 14.64 -21.60
C GLN A 641 0.89 14.04 -21.80
N PRO A 642 -0.12 14.40 -20.97
CA PRO A 642 -1.45 13.79 -21.06
C PRO A 642 -2.14 13.97 -22.42
N SER A 643 -1.87 15.08 -23.13
CA SER A 643 -2.44 15.32 -24.46
C SER A 643 -1.91 14.37 -25.54
N ASN A 644 -0.80 13.65 -25.31
CA ASN A 644 -0.27 12.67 -26.27
C ASN A 644 -1.30 11.58 -26.58
N PHE A 645 -2.05 11.10 -25.58
CA PHE A 645 -3.03 10.05 -25.80
C PHE A 645 -4.11 10.50 -26.81
N LYS A 646 -4.60 11.73 -26.64
CA LYS A 646 -5.55 12.35 -27.56
C LYS A 646 -4.93 12.57 -28.94
N ALA A 647 -3.69 13.06 -29.00
CA ALA A 647 -2.96 13.24 -30.26
C ALA A 647 -2.82 11.93 -31.04
N TYR A 648 -2.51 10.82 -30.36
CA TYR A 648 -2.42 9.51 -30.99
C TYR A 648 -3.76 8.99 -31.47
N THR A 649 -4.81 9.06 -30.64
CA THR A 649 -6.08 8.39 -30.95
C THR A 649 -6.99 9.23 -31.83
N GLU A 650 -7.08 10.53 -31.59
CA GLU A 650 -8.03 11.40 -32.30
C GLU A 650 -7.41 12.11 -33.50
N THR A 651 -6.11 12.41 -33.46
CA THR A 651 -5.43 13.11 -34.57
C THR A 651 -4.73 12.11 -35.50
N LEU A 652 -3.93 11.19 -34.95
CA LEU A 652 -3.16 10.20 -35.72
C LEU A 652 -3.89 8.87 -35.93
N GLN A 653 -5.14 8.76 -35.46
CA GLN A 653 -6.04 7.61 -35.69
C GLN A 653 -5.46 6.25 -35.25
N LEU A 654 -4.59 6.24 -34.23
CA LEU A 654 -4.07 5.00 -33.65
C LEU A 654 -5.09 4.39 -32.68
N HIS A 655 -5.07 3.06 -32.54
CA HIS A 655 -5.93 2.40 -31.57
C HIS A 655 -5.50 2.75 -30.13
N LYS A 656 -6.46 2.75 -29.19
CA LYS A 656 -6.20 3.05 -27.77
C LYS A 656 -5.12 2.15 -27.14
N SER A 657 -5.03 0.88 -27.56
CA SER A 657 -3.99 -0.05 -27.12
C SER A 657 -2.60 0.32 -27.65
N GLU A 658 -2.52 0.71 -28.92
CA GLU A 658 -1.28 1.15 -29.59
C GLU A 658 -0.75 2.44 -28.96
N ALA A 659 -1.62 3.42 -28.70
CA ALA A 659 -1.26 4.69 -28.05
C ALA A 659 -0.64 4.46 -26.66
N ARG A 660 -1.26 3.60 -25.84
CA ARG A 660 -0.71 3.25 -24.50
C ARG A 660 0.62 2.51 -24.59
N GLN A 661 0.77 1.62 -25.58
CA GLN A 661 2.02 0.90 -25.81
C GLN A 661 3.14 1.87 -26.21
N LEU A 662 2.84 2.82 -27.12
CA LEU A 662 3.76 3.87 -27.54
C LEU A 662 4.23 4.71 -26.35
N ASP A 663 3.31 5.21 -25.53
CA ASP A 663 3.67 6.00 -24.35
C ASP A 663 4.58 5.24 -23.38
N LEU A 664 4.32 3.95 -23.17
CA LEU A 664 5.16 3.11 -22.30
C LEU A 664 6.56 2.89 -22.89
N GLN A 665 6.64 2.60 -24.20
CA GLN A 665 7.89 2.38 -24.91
C GLN A 665 8.73 3.65 -24.96
N LEU A 666 8.12 4.78 -25.33
CA LEU A 666 8.79 6.08 -25.48
C LEU A 666 9.23 6.67 -24.15
N SER A 667 8.43 6.50 -23.09
CA SER A 667 8.85 6.85 -21.72
C SER A 667 10.16 6.15 -21.34
N SER A 668 10.23 4.82 -21.57
CA SER A 668 11.40 4.01 -21.23
C SER A 668 12.58 4.30 -22.16
N LEU A 669 12.32 4.55 -23.45
CA LEU A 669 13.32 5.00 -24.42
C LEU A 669 13.97 6.30 -23.97
N CYS A 670 13.19 7.29 -23.53
CA CYS A 670 13.70 8.57 -23.04
C CYS A 670 14.64 8.37 -21.84
N VAL A 671 14.24 7.56 -20.84
CA VAL A 671 15.08 7.25 -19.68
C VAL A 671 16.39 6.56 -20.09
N ARG A 672 16.31 5.55 -20.96
CA ARG A 672 17.48 4.82 -21.49
C ARG A 672 18.43 5.75 -22.23
N ALA A 673 17.91 6.57 -23.14
CA ALA A 673 18.71 7.50 -23.93
C ALA A 673 19.36 8.58 -23.05
N SER A 674 18.62 9.12 -22.07
CA SER A 674 19.16 10.08 -21.10
C SER A 674 20.27 9.47 -20.24
N HIS A 675 20.14 8.19 -19.87
CA HIS A 675 21.21 7.47 -19.18
C HIS A 675 22.48 7.36 -20.06
N ARG A 676 22.32 7.04 -21.35
CA ARG A 676 23.44 7.00 -22.32
C ARG A 676 24.11 8.38 -22.45
N ILE A 677 23.33 9.44 -22.62
CA ILE A 677 23.83 10.83 -22.73
C ILE A 677 24.65 11.21 -21.50
N TRP A 678 24.08 11.03 -20.29
CA TRP A 678 24.78 11.35 -19.06
C TRP A 678 26.05 10.52 -18.85
N ARG A 679 26.01 9.21 -19.13
CA ARG A 679 27.21 8.36 -19.04
C ARG A 679 28.29 8.80 -20.02
N GLY A 680 27.93 9.12 -21.26
CA GLY A 680 28.85 9.67 -22.26
C GLY A 680 29.51 10.96 -21.78
N HIS A 681 28.70 11.90 -21.30
CA HIS A 681 29.16 13.17 -20.72
C HIS A 681 30.16 12.96 -19.57
N CYS A 682 29.90 11.97 -18.69
CA CYS A 682 30.81 11.64 -17.60
C CYS A 682 32.08 10.93 -18.07
N ARG A 683 31.98 10.03 -19.05
CA ARG A 683 33.08 9.23 -19.59
C ARG A 683 34.11 10.08 -20.30
N GLN A 684 33.66 10.97 -21.20
CA GLN A 684 34.54 11.88 -21.94
C GLN A 684 35.43 12.72 -21.02
N HIS A 685 34.89 13.15 -19.87
CA HIS A 685 35.68 13.85 -18.86
C HIS A 685 36.73 12.95 -18.18
N ARG A 686 36.39 11.70 -17.85
CA ARG A 686 37.36 10.76 -17.24
C ARG A 686 38.50 10.41 -18.19
N GLU A 687 38.18 10.19 -19.47
CA GLU A 687 39.19 9.91 -20.51
C GLU A 687 40.16 11.10 -20.66
N ARG A 688 39.65 12.34 -20.65
CA ARG A 688 40.49 13.57 -20.67
C ARG A 688 41.37 13.71 -19.43
N GLN A 689 40.87 13.35 -18.25
CA GLN A 689 41.68 13.37 -17.02
C GLN A 689 42.79 12.29 -17.04
N GLY A 690 42.50 11.11 -17.59
CA GLY A 690 43.48 10.04 -17.76
C GLY A 690 44.57 10.38 -18.78
N SER A 691 44.20 10.99 -19.91
CA SER A 691 45.17 11.41 -20.94
C SER A 691 46.03 12.60 -20.49
N GLY A 692 45.48 13.53 -19.69
CA GLY A 692 46.25 14.65 -19.10
C GLY A 692 47.20 14.26 -17.97
N ALA A 693 46.96 13.11 -17.31
CA ALA A 693 47.89 12.54 -16.33
C ALA A 693 49.06 11.81 -17.02
N ALA A 694 48.81 11.16 -18.16
CA ALA A 694 49.84 10.51 -18.96
C ALA A 694 50.79 11.53 -19.64
N SER A 695 50.29 12.69 -20.08
CA SER A 695 51.12 13.74 -20.69
C SER A 695 51.95 14.56 -19.69
N ARG A 696 51.69 14.44 -18.38
CA ARG A 696 52.50 15.06 -17.31
C ARG A 696 53.61 14.15 -16.78
N ALA A 697 53.71 12.90 -17.24
CA ALA A 697 54.72 11.94 -16.77
C ALA A 697 56.07 12.01 -17.53
N THR A 698 56.23 12.90 -18.51
CA THR A 698 57.48 13.08 -19.28
C THR A 698 58.04 14.50 -19.21
N ARG A 699 58.23 15.01 -17.99
CA ARG A 699 59.26 16.01 -17.68
C ARG A 699 59.86 15.69 -16.31
N GLY A 700 60.91 14.88 -16.31
CA GLY A 700 61.76 14.67 -15.15
C GLY A 700 62.87 15.72 -15.09
N SER A 701 63.12 16.28 -13.90
CA SER A 701 64.46 16.33 -13.31
C SER A 701 64.41 16.85 -11.87
N GLY A 702 64.98 16.07 -10.95
CA GLY A 702 65.61 16.56 -9.72
C GLY A 702 64.76 16.66 -8.44
N GLY A 703 64.82 15.63 -7.60
CA GLY A 703 64.43 15.75 -6.18
C GLY A 703 64.44 14.41 -5.45
N THR A 704 65.53 14.15 -4.72
CA THR A 704 65.81 12.96 -3.90
C THR A 704 64.77 12.69 -2.78
N PRO A 705 64.69 11.44 -2.29
CA PRO A 705 63.52 10.92 -1.60
C PRO A 705 63.56 11.10 -0.07
N ARG A 706 62.40 11.39 0.55
CA ARG A 706 62.20 11.16 1.99
C ARG A 706 61.18 10.04 2.22
N ARG A 707 61.64 9.07 3.01
CA ARG A 707 60.98 7.87 3.57
C ARG A 707 59.68 8.23 4.31
N THR A 708 58.65 7.38 4.16
CA THR A 708 58.09 6.43 5.19
C THR A 708 56.68 6.01 4.76
N SER A 709 56.53 4.76 4.28
CA SER A 709 55.84 3.63 4.93
C SER A 709 54.31 3.74 5.02
N GLN A 710 53.58 3.05 4.14
CA GLN A 710 52.92 1.75 4.39
C GLN A 710 51.63 1.85 5.22
N ALA A 711 50.47 1.62 4.58
CA ALA A 711 49.57 0.50 4.93
C ALA A 711 48.29 0.47 4.06
N ARG A 712 47.90 -0.76 3.69
CA ARG A 712 46.59 -1.24 3.18
C ARG A 712 46.38 -1.33 1.66
N ALA A 713 47.01 -2.35 1.09
CA ALA A 713 46.40 -3.20 0.06
C ALA A 713 46.40 -4.65 0.57
N ARG A 714 45.21 -5.25 0.75
CA ARG A 714 44.98 -6.71 0.80
C ARG A 714 43.46 -6.96 0.79
N ARG A 715 42.90 -7.20 -0.39
CA ARG A 715 41.65 -7.94 -0.61
C ARG A 715 41.63 -8.46 -2.05
N GLN A 716 42.24 -9.62 -2.27
CA GLN A 716 41.84 -10.63 -3.26
C GLN A 716 42.81 -11.81 -3.19
N ALA A 717 42.33 -12.94 -2.68
CA ALA A 717 42.70 -14.32 -3.00
C ALA A 717 42.15 -15.21 -1.87
N GLY A 718 41.39 -16.25 -2.22
CA GLY A 718 40.84 -17.21 -1.25
C GLY A 718 39.54 -17.86 -1.70
N LEU A 719 39.58 -18.52 -2.86
CA LEU A 719 38.64 -19.57 -3.28
C LEU A 719 39.45 -20.87 -3.26
N LEU A 720 38.82 -21.98 -2.85
CA LEU A 720 39.37 -23.34 -2.63
C LEU A 720 40.07 -23.45 -1.26
N THR A 721 39.76 -24.33 -0.31
CA THR A 721 39.11 -25.66 -0.20
C THR A 721 38.73 -25.84 1.27
N ASP A 722 37.60 -26.49 1.61
CA ASP A 722 37.64 -27.74 2.39
C ASP A 722 36.26 -28.32 2.72
N ARG A 723 36.20 -29.64 2.52
CA ARG A 723 35.17 -30.57 2.96
C ARG A 723 35.43 -30.97 4.43
N ALA A 724 34.33 -31.31 5.09
CA ALA A 724 34.23 -32.25 6.21
C ALA A 724 34.81 -31.84 7.58
N LEU A 725 33.93 -31.73 8.58
CA LEU A 725 33.97 -32.61 9.76
C LEU A 725 32.71 -32.44 10.64
N HIS A 726 32.19 -33.59 11.05
CA HIS A 726 31.14 -33.81 12.05
C HIS A 726 31.42 -33.10 13.39
N ARG A 727 30.39 -32.45 13.95
CA ARG A 727 29.73 -32.82 15.22
C ARG A 727 28.53 -31.93 15.48
#